data_AF-A0A925ECX6-F1
#
_entry.id   AF-A0A925ECX6-F1
#
_cell.length_a   1.000
_cell.length_b   1.000
_cell.length_c   1.000
_cell.angle_alpha   90.00
_cell.angle_beta   90.00
_cell.angle_gamma   90.00
#
_symmetry.space_group_name_H-M   'P 1'
#
loop_
_entity.id
_entity.type
_entity.pdbx_description
1 polymer ?
#
loop_
_entity_poly.entity_id
_entity_poly.type
_entity_poly.pdbx_seq_one_letter_code
_entity_poly.pdbx_strand_id
1 'polypeptide(L)'
;MKKHIVLIGGLLLLNLSLRAQEDTLAKRKAHEDTISQRIVLIGDAGQLTNGRHPVVNAVRRLITLDNKTTVFFLGDNLYKVGLPDQESQLYPASRAVLDSQLSVVEGTPSKAFMIPGNHDWQNGGRNGYDAVTRQQLYVDFLRKPNIKYLPEDGCPGPIEVSIGTDITVIVFDSQWWLHPHDKPGIESDCQCKTKEELVTQIEEIASRNSKKLILLACHHPFKSNGTHGGYYILKQHIFPLTDMKPNLYIPLPVIGSAYPIARSVFGTPQDLKHPIYANMITEISAAVKAIPNLIFVAGHDHNLQHIKDSNHHYIVSGGGCKINRTSKAKNSLFNSSSTGFSVMEISRNKNVTINFYTVSDSASAEKVYSASLLNFSKIPDEALDTSAHIVDDPFLKYKDTFTIAGSKDFPVIKGVRRFFMGQNYRPEWSTPVNMKVFNLTQAGFIIKGLGGGKQTKSLQLEDKKGKIWVLRSLNKSTTKAIPEAFRGNFVEDLVTELNSASHPYGALTFPALAKPLNLNVPKPILYFVPDDPALGFYRPLFANNVCMLEEKNGSPDGADTKTTAKVLDKMLDENDHRPEQQDVLRARLLDMVTGDFDRHFDQWRWGTFDTGKGKVYYPIPRDRDQAYFYSDGAILKFISNRAMPFLKGFRSTIPKVNWLGYSARDFDRIFLTTLDEKKWKETIAEFREGLTDSVIRNAVKKLPPEIFAFGGEKMIKKLISRRNRIEKEAMTYYRFISEKVNVVGSNQKEYFKISNHGEGLQVRVYARAKGNDTSFIMFDRIFLPSVTREIHLYGLNDDDLFDIEENASSRIKLRIIGGKGNDTFDIR
;
A
#
# COMPACT_ATOMS: atom_id res chain seq x y z
N MET A 1 -62.42 50.08 45.41
CA MET A 1 -61.20 49.30 45.71
C MET A 1 -61.23 47.83 45.28
N LYS A 2 -62.36 47.09 45.32
CA LYS A 2 -62.38 45.65 45.00
C LYS A 2 -62.24 45.27 43.50
N LYS A 3 -62.51 46.16 42.54
CA LYS A 3 -62.40 45.86 41.09
C LYS A 3 -60.99 46.04 40.50
N HIS A 4 -60.11 46.83 41.12
CA HIS A 4 -58.74 47.02 40.61
C HIS A 4 -57.74 45.96 41.10
N ILE A 5 -58.01 45.30 42.24
CA ILE A 5 -57.13 44.24 42.78
C ILE A 5 -57.22 42.95 41.94
N VAL A 6 -58.38 42.64 41.36
CA VAL A 6 -58.58 41.43 40.54
C VAL A 6 -57.92 41.57 39.16
N LEU A 7 -57.93 42.77 38.56
CA LEU A 7 -57.34 43.00 37.25
C LEU A 7 -55.79 43.01 37.32
N ILE A 8 -55.22 43.57 38.39
CA ILE A 8 -53.76 43.58 38.61
C ILE A 8 -53.25 42.19 38.97
N GLY A 9 -54.00 41.42 39.79
CA GLY A 9 -53.68 40.03 40.10
C GLY A 9 -53.71 39.11 38.87
N GLY A 10 -54.70 39.30 37.98
CA GLY A 10 -54.81 38.56 36.72
C GLY A 10 -53.68 38.85 35.73
N LEU A 11 -53.28 40.12 35.58
CA LEU A 11 -52.12 40.50 34.74
C LEU A 11 -50.78 40.03 35.32
N LEU A 12 -50.63 39.97 36.65
CA LEU A 12 -49.43 39.42 37.27
C LEU A 12 -49.32 37.90 37.04
N LEU A 13 -50.43 37.16 37.17
CA LEU A 13 -50.47 35.72 36.94
C LEU A 13 -50.25 35.35 35.47
N LEU A 14 -50.77 36.14 34.52
CA LEU A 14 -50.51 35.94 33.09
C LEU A 14 -49.04 36.23 32.73
N ASN A 15 -48.44 37.30 33.28
CA ASN A 15 -47.02 37.59 33.06
C ASN A 15 -46.09 36.58 33.72
N LEU A 16 -46.47 36.01 34.87
CA LEU A 16 -45.74 34.93 35.53
C LEU A 16 -45.83 33.62 34.73
N SER A 17 -46.98 33.30 34.13
CA SER A 17 -47.12 32.10 33.29
C SER A 17 -46.39 32.26 31.95
N LEU A 18 -46.45 33.43 31.31
CA LEU A 18 -45.69 33.74 30.09
C LEU A 18 -44.18 33.74 30.34
N ARG A 19 -43.69 34.33 31.44
CA ARG A 19 -42.28 34.22 31.83
C ARG A 19 -41.87 32.80 32.18
N ALA A 20 -42.72 32.02 32.85
CA ALA A 20 -42.41 30.61 33.13
C ALA A 20 -42.39 29.76 31.85
N GLN A 21 -43.23 30.08 30.85
CA GLN A 21 -43.23 29.46 29.53
C GLN A 21 -42.03 29.89 28.68
N GLU A 22 -41.64 31.16 28.73
CA GLU A 22 -40.41 31.67 28.10
C GLU A 22 -39.16 31.12 28.78
N ASP A 23 -39.14 30.96 30.11
CA ASP A 23 -38.05 30.30 30.84
C ASP A 23 -38.01 28.80 30.58
N THR A 24 -39.14 28.12 30.32
CA THR A 24 -39.13 26.71 29.90
C THR A 24 -38.78 26.54 28.42
N LEU A 25 -39.13 27.49 27.55
CA LEU A 25 -38.66 27.54 26.16
C LEU A 25 -37.17 27.90 26.07
N ALA A 26 -36.70 28.81 26.94
CA ALA A 26 -35.31 29.21 27.07
C ALA A 26 -34.47 28.13 27.76
N LYS A 27 -35.00 27.41 28.77
CA LYS A 27 -34.37 26.22 29.36
C LYS A 27 -34.39 25.01 28.42
N ARG A 28 -35.38 24.89 27.51
CA ARG A 28 -35.34 23.90 26.41
C ARG A 28 -34.38 24.30 25.29
N LYS A 29 -34.17 25.61 25.05
CA LYS A 29 -33.12 26.14 24.15
C LYS A 29 -31.71 26.17 24.76
N ALA A 30 -31.60 26.12 26.08
CA ALA A 30 -30.35 26.13 26.84
C ALA A 30 -29.92 24.74 27.34
N HIS A 31 -30.40 23.67 26.69
CA HIS A 31 -29.56 22.48 26.55
C HIS A 31 -28.49 22.89 25.53
N GLU A 32 -27.38 23.49 26.01
CA GLU A 32 -26.19 23.65 25.18
C GLU A 32 -25.97 22.32 24.46
N ASP A 33 -25.89 22.33 23.13
CA ASP A 33 -25.56 21.14 22.36
C ASP A 33 -24.19 20.65 22.82
N THR A 34 -24.24 19.67 23.74
CA THR A 34 -23.09 19.09 24.41
C THR A 34 -22.34 18.14 23.48
N ILE A 35 -22.88 17.84 22.30
CA ILE A 35 -22.27 16.96 21.31
C ILE A 35 -21.22 17.74 20.53
N SER A 36 -19.99 17.22 20.60
CA SER A 36 -18.85 17.71 19.82
C SER A 36 -18.80 17.03 18.46
N GLN A 37 -19.04 15.71 18.39
CA GLN A 37 -19.00 14.91 17.17
C GLN A 37 -20.05 13.80 17.20
N ARG A 38 -20.58 13.45 16.03
CA ARG A 38 -21.49 12.33 15.79
C ARG A 38 -20.96 11.44 14.68
N ILE A 39 -20.86 10.15 14.96
CA ILE A 39 -20.37 9.15 14.01
C ILE A 39 -21.47 8.12 13.77
N VAL A 40 -21.99 8.07 12.54
CA VAL A 40 -23.00 7.10 12.11
C VAL A 40 -22.29 5.92 11.45
N LEU A 41 -22.61 4.69 11.88
CA LEU A 41 -21.99 3.45 11.39
C LEU A 41 -23.05 2.59 10.70
N ILE A 42 -22.80 2.24 9.43
CA ILE A 42 -23.70 1.45 8.59
C ILE A 42 -22.88 0.38 7.87
N GLY A 43 -23.02 -0.91 8.19
CA GLY A 43 -22.41 -2.01 7.43
C GLY A 43 -23.45 -2.70 6.55
N ASP A 44 -23.00 -3.40 5.51
CA ASP A 44 -23.81 -4.38 4.78
C ASP A 44 -25.05 -3.73 4.16
N ALA A 45 -24.83 -2.61 3.48
CA ALA A 45 -25.83 -1.73 2.87
C ALA A 45 -26.05 -2.01 1.37
N GLY A 46 -25.44 -3.08 0.84
CA GLY A 46 -25.38 -3.35 -0.60
C GLY A 46 -26.63 -3.89 -1.29
N GLN A 47 -27.84 -3.57 -0.81
CA GLN A 47 -29.09 -3.98 -1.46
C GLN A 47 -30.25 -2.99 -1.21
N LEU A 48 -31.10 -2.83 -2.23
CA LEU A 48 -32.36 -2.10 -2.10
C LEU A 48 -33.52 -3.02 -1.70
N THR A 49 -34.45 -2.49 -0.91
CA THR A 49 -35.76 -3.10 -0.59
C THR A 49 -36.85 -2.28 -1.28
N ASN A 50 -37.60 -2.90 -2.20
CA ASN A 50 -38.67 -2.24 -2.96
C ASN A 50 -38.20 -0.93 -3.65
N GLY A 51 -36.99 -0.94 -4.22
CA GLY A 51 -36.40 0.20 -4.92
C GLY A 51 -35.86 1.32 -4.03
N ARG A 52 -35.79 1.13 -2.71
CA ARG A 52 -35.28 2.13 -1.75
C ARG A 52 -34.32 1.49 -0.75
N HIS A 53 -33.47 2.29 -0.11
CA HIS A 53 -32.64 1.85 1.01
C HIS A 53 -33.23 2.32 2.35
N PRO A 54 -33.89 1.43 3.13
CA PRO A 54 -34.64 1.85 4.32
C PRO A 54 -33.74 2.46 5.41
N VAL A 55 -32.55 1.90 5.65
CA VAL A 55 -31.60 2.42 6.66
C VAL A 55 -31.05 3.80 6.28
N VAL A 56 -30.59 4.00 5.04
CA VAL A 56 -30.13 5.32 4.56
C VAL A 56 -31.24 6.38 4.68
N ASN A 57 -32.47 6.02 4.30
CA ASN A 57 -33.63 6.91 4.45
C ASN A 57 -33.92 7.24 5.92
N ALA A 58 -33.82 6.25 6.82
CA ALA A 58 -33.99 6.45 8.24
C ALA A 58 -32.92 7.39 8.81
N VAL A 59 -31.66 7.24 8.42
CA VAL A 59 -30.55 8.12 8.84
C VAL A 59 -30.81 9.55 8.40
N ARG A 60 -31.14 9.79 7.11
CA ARG A 60 -31.45 11.13 6.59
C ARG A 60 -32.61 11.81 7.31
N ARG A 61 -33.58 11.03 7.80
CA ARG A 61 -34.77 11.57 8.49
C ARG A 61 -34.54 11.81 9.98
N LEU A 62 -33.77 10.95 10.65
CA LEU A 62 -33.68 10.92 12.12
C LEU A 62 -32.42 11.57 12.68
N ILE A 63 -31.34 11.58 11.91
CA ILE A 63 -30.04 12.07 12.37
C ILE A 63 -29.81 13.47 11.81
N THR A 64 -29.40 14.39 12.68
CA THR A 64 -28.95 15.72 12.25
C THR A 64 -27.66 15.58 11.45
N LEU A 65 -27.73 15.77 10.14
CA LEU A 65 -26.60 15.69 9.21
C LEU A 65 -25.94 17.08 9.05
N ASP A 66 -25.22 17.50 10.09
CA ASP A 66 -24.48 18.76 10.12
C ASP A 66 -22.95 18.54 9.98
N ASN A 67 -22.16 19.61 10.21
CA ASN A 67 -20.70 19.57 10.14
C ASN A 67 -20.02 18.80 11.28
N LYS A 68 -20.77 18.39 12.31
CA LYS A 68 -20.31 17.52 13.39
C LYS A 68 -20.55 16.05 13.08
N THR A 69 -21.22 15.75 11.96
CA THR A 69 -21.70 14.41 11.64
C THR A 69 -20.87 13.78 10.53
N THR A 70 -20.38 12.57 10.80
CA THR A 70 -19.62 11.74 9.86
C THR A 70 -20.29 10.38 9.74
N VAL A 71 -20.46 9.89 8.51
CA VAL A 71 -21.05 8.58 8.21
C VAL A 71 -19.94 7.63 7.74
N PHE A 72 -19.89 6.42 8.27
CA PHE A 72 -19.03 5.34 7.78
C PHE A 72 -19.88 4.19 7.26
N PHE A 73 -19.65 3.82 6.00
CA PHE A 73 -20.08 2.54 5.45
C PHE A 73 -19.00 1.48 5.72
N LEU A 74 -19.32 0.46 6.52
CA LEU A 74 -18.37 -0.52 7.08
C LEU A 74 -18.28 -1.79 6.22
N GLY A 75 -18.24 -1.65 4.89
CA GLY A 75 -18.12 -2.77 3.96
C GLY A 75 -19.44 -3.35 3.47
N ASP A 76 -19.30 -4.18 2.43
CA ASP A 76 -20.38 -4.78 1.65
C ASP A 76 -21.34 -3.72 1.12
N ASN A 77 -20.75 -2.76 0.42
CA ASN A 77 -21.46 -1.68 -0.25
C ASN A 77 -22.26 -2.20 -1.45
N LEU A 78 -21.93 -3.39 -1.98
CA LEU A 78 -22.69 -4.10 -3.00
C LEU A 78 -22.79 -5.61 -2.75
N TYR A 79 -23.92 -6.21 -3.13
CA TYR A 79 -24.12 -7.66 -3.14
C TYR A 79 -24.53 -8.19 -4.53
N LYS A 80 -24.25 -9.45 -4.87
CA LYS A 80 -23.32 -10.41 -4.20
C LYS A 80 -21.89 -10.28 -4.69
N VAL A 81 -21.67 -9.45 -5.70
CA VAL A 81 -20.38 -9.11 -6.28
C VAL A 81 -20.28 -7.59 -6.29
N GLY A 82 -19.08 -7.04 -6.23
CA GLY A 82 -18.83 -5.60 -6.31
C GLY A 82 -19.30 -5.00 -7.63
N LEU A 83 -18.88 -3.77 -7.94
CA LEU A 83 -19.33 -3.12 -9.17
C LEU A 83 -18.81 -3.91 -10.40
N PRO A 84 -19.70 -4.45 -11.26
CA PRO A 84 -19.27 -5.15 -12.45
C PRO A 84 -18.72 -4.17 -13.49
N ASP A 85 -18.21 -4.69 -14.60
CA ASP A 85 -17.85 -3.87 -15.77
C ASP A 85 -19.09 -3.12 -16.31
N GLN A 86 -18.90 -1.94 -16.91
CA GLN A 86 -19.98 -1.10 -17.44
C GLN A 86 -20.78 -1.79 -18.55
N GLU A 87 -20.16 -2.72 -19.28
CA GLU A 87 -20.82 -3.53 -20.30
C GLU A 87 -21.71 -4.64 -19.72
N SER A 88 -21.59 -4.91 -18.41
CA SER A 88 -22.41 -5.91 -17.74
C SER A 88 -23.86 -5.45 -17.64
N GLN A 89 -24.80 -6.34 -17.96
CA GLN A 89 -26.23 -6.13 -17.75
C GLN A 89 -26.60 -5.85 -16.28
N LEU A 90 -25.75 -6.24 -15.32
CA LEU A 90 -25.95 -6.00 -13.89
C LEU A 90 -25.48 -4.61 -13.43
N TYR A 91 -24.70 -3.89 -14.24
CA TYR A 91 -24.12 -2.61 -13.86
C TYR A 91 -25.16 -1.57 -13.43
N PRO A 92 -26.29 -1.34 -14.15
CA PRO A 92 -27.26 -0.33 -13.74
C PRO A 92 -27.89 -0.62 -12.37
N ALA A 93 -28.15 -1.88 -12.05
CA ALA A 93 -28.73 -2.28 -10.78
C ALA A 93 -27.75 -2.10 -9.62
N SER A 94 -26.49 -2.54 -9.77
CA SER A 94 -25.44 -2.32 -8.78
C SER A 94 -25.17 -0.84 -8.56
N ARG A 95 -25.11 -0.06 -9.64
CA ARG A 95 -24.94 1.39 -9.56
C ARG A 95 -26.04 2.06 -8.75
N ALA A 96 -27.31 1.70 -8.95
CA ALA A 96 -28.44 2.30 -8.23
C ALA A 96 -28.36 2.09 -6.70
N VAL A 97 -27.81 0.95 -6.26
CA VAL A 97 -27.56 0.66 -4.84
C VAL A 97 -26.49 1.59 -4.26
N LEU A 98 -25.38 1.80 -4.98
CA LEU A 98 -24.33 2.74 -4.57
C LEU A 98 -24.86 4.17 -4.52
N ASP A 99 -25.59 4.60 -5.56
CA ASP A 99 -26.18 5.94 -5.61
C ASP A 99 -27.09 6.21 -4.41
N SER A 100 -27.87 5.21 -4.00
CA SER A 100 -28.71 5.33 -2.81
C SER A 100 -27.88 5.54 -1.53
N GLN A 101 -26.75 4.84 -1.36
CA GLN A 101 -25.87 5.03 -0.19
C GLN A 101 -25.18 6.39 -0.21
N LEU A 102 -24.65 6.78 -1.38
CA LEU A 102 -23.97 8.06 -1.60
C LEU A 102 -24.90 9.26 -1.39
N SER A 103 -26.21 9.07 -1.57
CA SER A 103 -27.21 10.10 -1.28
C SER A 103 -27.31 10.45 0.21
N VAL A 104 -26.77 9.64 1.14
CA VAL A 104 -26.97 9.84 2.59
C VAL A 104 -26.54 11.23 3.06
N VAL A 105 -25.42 11.77 2.56
CA VAL A 105 -24.90 13.11 2.90
C VAL A 105 -25.11 14.14 1.79
N GLU A 106 -25.93 13.82 0.78
CA GLU A 106 -26.18 14.74 -0.32
C GLU A 106 -26.96 15.97 0.15
N GLY A 107 -26.43 17.15 -0.20
CA GLY A 107 -26.96 18.45 0.19
C GLY A 107 -26.67 18.84 1.65
N THR A 108 -25.77 18.12 2.35
CA THR A 108 -25.45 18.38 3.76
C THR A 108 -23.95 18.65 3.95
N PRO A 109 -23.55 19.35 5.03
CA PRO A 109 -22.13 19.55 5.36
C PRO A 109 -21.48 18.32 6.01
N SER A 110 -22.21 17.21 6.19
CA SER A 110 -21.67 15.96 6.74
C SER A 110 -20.74 15.27 5.75
N LYS A 111 -19.82 14.47 6.29
CA LYS A 111 -18.88 13.65 5.51
C LYS A 111 -19.32 12.19 5.50
N ALA A 112 -19.01 11.47 4.43
CA ALA A 112 -19.18 10.02 4.34
C ALA A 112 -17.89 9.33 3.90
N PHE A 113 -17.59 8.19 4.51
CA PHE A 113 -16.47 7.32 4.16
C PHE A 113 -16.99 5.92 3.86
N MET A 114 -16.57 5.33 2.75
CA MET A 114 -16.94 3.96 2.36
C MET A 114 -15.74 3.04 2.46
N ILE A 115 -15.87 1.96 3.23
CA ILE A 115 -14.87 0.91 3.37
C ILE A 115 -15.34 -0.30 2.57
N PRO A 116 -14.48 -1.02 1.83
CA PRO A 116 -14.86 -2.26 1.14
C PRO A 116 -15.06 -3.44 2.11
N GLY A 117 -15.99 -4.34 1.75
CA GLY A 117 -16.17 -5.66 2.36
C GLY A 117 -15.85 -6.82 1.42
N ASN A 118 -16.13 -8.05 1.83
CA ASN A 118 -15.80 -9.21 1.01
C ASN A 118 -16.61 -9.27 -0.28
N HIS A 119 -17.87 -8.83 -0.27
CA HIS A 119 -18.71 -8.82 -1.47
C HIS A 119 -18.28 -7.76 -2.48
N ASP A 120 -17.75 -6.63 -2.01
CA ASP A 120 -17.12 -5.59 -2.84
C ASP A 120 -15.92 -6.16 -3.61
N TRP A 121 -15.12 -7.01 -2.95
CA TRP A 121 -14.04 -7.82 -3.56
C TRP A 121 -14.56 -9.07 -4.30
N GLN A 122 -15.74 -8.99 -4.91
CA GLN A 122 -16.35 -10.11 -5.64
C GLN A 122 -16.46 -11.40 -4.80
N ASN A 123 -16.78 -11.28 -3.51
CA ASN A 123 -16.79 -12.38 -2.54
C ASN A 123 -15.44 -13.13 -2.45
N GLY A 124 -14.34 -12.39 -2.55
CA GLY A 124 -12.98 -12.96 -2.58
C GLY A 124 -12.61 -13.67 -3.88
N GLY A 125 -13.31 -13.40 -4.98
CA GLY A 125 -13.06 -13.97 -6.31
C GLY A 125 -11.85 -13.37 -7.04
N ARG A 126 -11.40 -13.99 -8.14
CA ARG A 126 -10.17 -13.59 -8.85
C ARG A 126 -10.18 -12.16 -9.38
N ASN A 127 -11.35 -11.61 -9.73
CA ASN A 127 -11.48 -10.24 -10.24
C ASN A 127 -11.95 -9.28 -9.13
N GLY A 128 -11.72 -9.66 -7.86
CA GLY A 128 -12.09 -8.87 -6.70
C GLY A 128 -11.36 -7.52 -6.67
N TYR A 129 -10.07 -7.51 -7.04
CA TYR A 129 -9.30 -6.27 -7.13
C TYR A 129 -9.90 -5.29 -8.16
N ASP A 130 -10.22 -5.76 -9.36
CA ASP A 130 -10.85 -4.91 -10.37
C ASP A 130 -12.24 -4.40 -9.91
N ALA A 131 -13.00 -5.24 -9.18
CA ALA A 131 -14.33 -4.88 -8.69
C ALA A 131 -14.28 -3.76 -7.65
N VAL A 132 -13.36 -3.82 -6.69
CA VAL A 132 -13.20 -2.77 -5.68
C VAL A 132 -12.65 -1.49 -6.31
N THR A 133 -11.71 -1.59 -7.26
CA THR A 133 -11.17 -0.42 -7.97
C THR A 133 -12.26 0.25 -8.82
N ARG A 134 -13.12 -0.50 -9.52
CA ARG A 134 -14.27 0.08 -10.24
C ARG A 134 -15.24 0.81 -9.31
N GLN A 135 -15.50 0.26 -8.11
CA GLN A 135 -16.35 0.94 -7.12
C GLN A 135 -15.77 2.27 -6.69
N GLN A 136 -14.48 2.31 -6.33
CA GLN A 136 -13.78 3.55 -5.99
C GLN A 136 -13.84 4.54 -7.15
N LEU A 137 -13.45 4.12 -8.37
CA LEU A 137 -13.45 4.99 -9.55
C LEU A 137 -14.83 5.58 -9.83
N TYR A 138 -15.90 4.82 -9.59
CA TYR A 138 -17.26 5.31 -9.68
C TYR A 138 -17.55 6.41 -8.66
N VAL A 139 -17.16 6.22 -7.39
CA VAL A 139 -17.33 7.23 -6.33
C VAL A 139 -16.54 8.51 -6.65
N ASP A 140 -15.29 8.37 -7.09
CA ASP A 140 -14.42 9.49 -7.44
C ASP A 140 -14.93 10.25 -8.67
N PHE A 141 -15.49 9.54 -9.65
CA PHE A 141 -16.08 10.12 -10.86
C PHE A 141 -17.22 11.10 -10.55
N LEU A 142 -17.98 10.88 -9.47
CA LEU A 142 -19.06 11.77 -9.05
C LEU A 142 -18.56 13.10 -8.48
N ARG A 143 -17.25 13.23 -8.17
CA ARG A 143 -16.59 14.45 -7.68
C ARG A 143 -17.28 15.08 -6.45
N LYS A 144 -17.83 14.25 -5.56
CA LYS A 144 -18.49 14.71 -4.33
C LYS A 144 -17.44 14.95 -3.23
N PRO A 145 -17.13 16.21 -2.84
CA PRO A 145 -15.99 16.52 -1.97
C PRO A 145 -16.16 16.03 -0.52
N ASN A 146 -17.39 15.73 -0.11
CA ASN A 146 -17.72 15.23 1.22
C ASN A 146 -17.86 13.69 1.28
N ILE A 147 -17.54 12.97 0.21
CA ILE A 147 -17.56 11.51 0.17
C ILE A 147 -16.18 10.99 -0.25
N LYS A 148 -15.69 9.95 0.43
CA LYS A 148 -14.46 9.26 0.04
C LYS A 148 -14.61 7.75 0.14
N TYR A 149 -13.98 7.04 -0.78
CA TYR A 149 -13.80 5.59 -0.72
C TYR A 149 -12.43 5.29 -0.13
N LEU A 150 -12.36 4.56 0.99
CA LEU A 150 -11.12 4.32 1.74
C LEU A 150 -10.97 2.85 2.15
N PRO A 151 -9.77 2.26 2.02
CA PRO A 151 -8.58 2.84 1.37
C PRO A 151 -8.75 2.93 -0.17
N GLU A 152 -8.01 3.85 -0.79
CA GLU A 152 -7.98 4.03 -2.24
C GLU A 152 -7.11 2.95 -2.92
N ASP A 153 -7.32 2.74 -4.22
CA ASP A 153 -6.59 1.85 -5.14
C ASP A 153 -6.54 0.38 -4.71
N GLY A 154 -7.56 -0.08 -3.97
CA GLY A 154 -7.59 -1.42 -3.37
C GLY A 154 -6.47 -1.66 -2.34
N CYS A 155 -5.81 -0.60 -1.87
CA CYS A 155 -4.72 -0.68 -0.91
C CYS A 155 -5.20 -1.20 0.45
N PRO A 156 -4.31 -1.80 1.26
CA PRO A 156 -4.66 -2.26 2.60
C PRO A 156 -5.06 -1.16 3.59
N GLY A 157 -4.66 0.10 3.38
CA GLY A 157 -4.53 1.08 4.45
C GLY A 157 -3.25 0.83 5.27
N PRO A 158 -3.12 1.35 6.51
CA PRO A 158 -4.14 2.07 7.25
C PRO A 158 -4.23 3.53 6.81
N ILE A 159 -5.44 4.09 6.79
CA ILE A 159 -5.69 5.51 6.53
C ILE A 159 -6.08 6.19 7.84
N GLU A 160 -5.34 7.23 8.22
CA GLU A 160 -5.63 8.06 9.38
C GLU A 160 -6.64 9.14 9.03
N VAL A 161 -7.86 9.05 9.57
CA VAL A 161 -8.93 10.03 9.39
C VAL A 161 -9.15 10.79 10.69
N SER A 162 -8.85 12.08 10.72
CA SER A 162 -9.13 12.95 11.87
C SER A 162 -10.57 13.46 11.85
N ILE A 163 -11.28 13.29 12.96
CA ILE A 163 -12.65 13.80 13.16
C ILE A 163 -12.61 14.81 14.32
N GLY A 164 -12.73 16.09 13.99
CA GLY A 164 -12.45 17.16 14.94
C GLY A 164 -10.98 17.13 15.42
N THR A 165 -10.74 17.55 16.66
CA THR A 165 -9.41 17.63 17.27
C THR A 165 -9.04 16.41 18.11
N ASP A 166 -10.04 15.67 18.58
CA ASP A 166 -9.93 14.70 19.68
C ASP A 166 -10.21 13.25 19.25
N ILE A 167 -10.52 13.00 17.98
CA ILE A 167 -10.88 11.68 17.47
C ILE A 167 -10.04 11.34 16.23
N THR A 168 -9.48 10.13 16.24
CA THR A 168 -8.78 9.55 15.10
C THR A 168 -9.45 8.22 14.72
N VAL A 169 -9.86 8.09 13.47
CA VAL A 169 -10.33 6.81 12.91
C VAL A 169 -9.20 6.22 12.08
N ILE A 170 -8.81 4.99 12.39
CA ILE A 170 -7.84 4.20 11.64
C ILE A 170 -8.63 3.25 10.75
N VAL A 171 -8.66 3.53 9.45
CA VAL A 171 -9.41 2.74 8.45
C VAL A 171 -8.47 1.77 7.75
N PHE A 172 -8.83 0.48 7.65
CA PHE A 172 -8.06 -0.47 6.85
C PHE A 172 -8.97 -1.49 6.14
N ASP A 173 -8.49 -2.01 5.01
CA ASP A 173 -9.18 -3.03 4.24
C ASP A 173 -8.85 -4.42 4.81
N SER A 174 -9.74 -4.90 5.68
CA SER A 174 -9.66 -6.27 6.22
C SER A 174 -9.78 -7.36 5.16
N GLN A 175 -10.47 -7.11 4.05
CA GLN A 175 -10.60 -8.12 2.99
C GLN A 175 -9.31 -8.25 2.19
N TRP A 176 -8.54 -7.17 1.99
CA TRP A 176 -7.19 -7.25 1.41
C TRP A 176 -6.31 -8.28 2.15
N TRP A 177 -6.42 -8.36 3.49
CA TRP A 177 -5.68 -9.34 4.30
C TRP A 177 -6.11 -10.78 4.02
N LEU A 178 -7.42 -10.99 3.83
CA LEU A 178 -8.04 -12.30 3.64
C LEU A 178 -8.05 -12.76 2.17
N HIS A 179 -7.85 -11.85 1.23
CA HIS A 179 -8.02 -12.11 -0.20
C HIS A 179 -6.91 -13.02 -0.74
N PRO A 180 -7.25 -14.15 -1.38
CA PRO A 180 -6.25 -15.13 -1.82
C PRO A 180 -5.69 -14.87 -3.22
N HIS A 181 -6.28 -13.95 -3.99
CA HIS A 181 -5.90 -13.66 -5.37
C HIS A 181 -5.14 -12.34 -5.48
N ASP A 182 -5.03 -11.85 -6.72
CA ASP A 182 -4.32 -10.63 -7.08
C ASP A 182 -4.88 -9.44 -6.29
N LYS A 183 -3.97 -8.66 -5.73
CA LYS A 183 -4.23 -7.47 -4.93
C LYS A 183 -2.95 -6.63 -4.88
N PRO A 184 -3.03 -5.34 -4.52
CA PRO A 184 -1.84 -4.51 -4.36
C PRO A 184 -0.84 -5.13 -3.39
N GLY A 185 0.43 -5.20 -3.79
CA GLY A 185 1.52 -5.78 -3.01
C GLY A 185 2.79 -4.95 -3.16
N ILE A 186 3.95 -5.61 -3.17
CA ILE A 186 5.26 -4.95 -3.23
C ILE A 186 5.36 -4.01 -4.43
N GLU A 187 4.92 -4.43 -5.62
CA GLU A 187 5.03 -3.61 -6.83
C GLU A 187 3.94 -2.53 -6.97
N SER A 188 3.07 -2.37 -5.98
CA SER A 188 1.98 -1.37 -6.01
C SER A 188 2.40 0.00 -5.47
N ASP A 189 1.53 1.00 -5.66
CA ASP A 189 1.72 2.36 -5.17
C ASP A 189 1.24 2.59 -3.74
N CYS A 190 0.71 1.54 -3.12
CA CYS A 190 0.23 1.61 -1.76
C CYS A 190 1.36 2.02 -0.81
N GLN A 191 1.03 2.89 0.15
CA GLN A 191 1.97 3.27 1.21
C GLN A 191 2.36 2.07 2.07
N CYS A 192 1.43 1.13 2.22
CA CYS A 192 1.63 -0.15 2.88
C CYS A 192 1.44 -1.27 1.86
N LYS A 193 2.41 -2.19 1.79
CA LYS A 193 2.50 -3.23 0.75
C LYS A 193 2.47 -4.64 1.33
N THR A 194 2.65 -4.77 2.64
CA THR A 194 2.69 -6.05 3.35
C THR A 194 1.82 -6.04 4.59
N LYS A 195 1.39 -7.22 5.06
CA LYS A 195 0.57 -7.37 6.26
C LYS A 195 1.24 -6.78 7.50
N GLU A 196 2.55 -6.87 7.56
CA GLU A 196 3.33 -6.45 8.72
C GLU A 196 3.66 -4.96 8.69
N GLU A 197 3.81 -4.37 7.50
CA GLU A 197 3.75 -2.91 7.34
C GLU A 197 2.40 -2.37 7.83
N LEU A 198 1.29 -3.05 7.50
CA LEU A 198 -0.05 -2.62 7.93
C LEU A 198 -0.14 -2.63 9.46
N VAL A 199 0.29 -3.71 10.10
CA VAL A 199 0.32 -3.84 11.57
C VAL A 199 1.20 -2.75 12.20
N THR A 200 2.40 -2.52 11.65
CA THR A 200 3.35 -1.52 12.15
C THR A 200 2.79 -0.10 12.01
N GLN A 201 2.15 0.22 10.89
CA GLN A 201 1.56 1.54 10.66
C GLN A 201 0.31 1.75 11.53
N ILE A 202 -0.49 0.71 11.78
CA ILE A 202 -1.60 0.79 12.75
C ILE A 202 -1.06 1.08 14.15
N GLU A 203 -0.01 0.37 14.59
CA GLU A 203 0.66 0.60 15.88
C GLU A 203 1.18 2.04 15.99
N GLU A 204 1.84 2.54 14.94
CA GLU A 204 2.37 3.90 14.87
C GLU A 204 1.25 4.95 14.98
N ILE A 205 0.22 4.86 14.14
CA ILE A 205 -0.90 5.82 14.13
C ILE A 205 -1.61 5.80 15.48
N ALA A 206 -1.85 4.61 16.04
CA ALA A 206 -2.51 4.48 17.32
C ALA A 206 -1.66 5.05 18.47
N SER A 207 -0.35 4.80 18.47
CA SER A 207 0.58 5.31 19.50
C SER A 207 0.69 6.83 19.46
N ARG A 208 0.86 7.41 18.27
CA ARG A 208 0.87 8.89 18.05
C ARG A 208 -0.40 9.56 18.51
N ASN A 209 -1.54 8.88 18.40
CA ASN A 209 -2.86 9.39 18.76
C ASN A 209 -3.38 8.83 20.09
N SER A 210 -2.54 8.24 20.94
CA SER A 210 -2.93 7.58 22.20
C SER A 210 -3.71 8.48 23.18
N LYS A 211 -3.55 9.80 23.08
CA LYS A 211 -4.26 10.83 23.88
C LYS A 211 -5.68 11.15 23.36
N LYS A 212 -6.05 10.67 22.16
CA LYS A 212 -7.35 10.87 21.52
C LYS A 212 -8.25 9.64 21.70
N LEU A 213 -9.52 9.78 21.33
CA LEU A 213 -10.37 8.63 21.03
C LEU A 213 -9.93 8.00 19.71
N ILE A 214 -9.64 6.71 19.71
CA ILE A 214 -9.27 5.96 18.50
C ILE A 214 -10.39 4.98 18.14
N LEU A 215 -10.86 5.06 16.90
CA LEU A 215 -11.74 4.05 16.31
C LEU A 215 -10.94 3.24 15.29
N LEU A 216 -10.83 1.93 15.48
CA LEU A 216 -10.28 1.04 14.45
C LEU A 216 -11.45 0.49 13.61
N ALA A 217 -11.53 0.94 12.34
CA ALA A 217 -12.64 0.68 11.45
C ALA A 217 -12.24 -0.21 10.27
N CYS A 218 -12.97 -1.32 10.09
CA CYS A 218 -12.82 -2.24 8.97
C CYS A 218 -14.14 -2.99 8.73
N HIS A 219 -14.22 -3.83 7.72
CA HIS A 219 -15.42 -4.63 7.48
C HIS A 219 -15.55 -5.82 8.45
N HIS A 220 -14.47 -6.57 8.67
CA HIS A 220 -14.46 -7.83 9.43
C HIS A 220 -14.34 -7.62 10.96
N PRO A 221 -15.32 -8.05 11.78
CA PRO A 221 -15.32 -7.81 13.22
C PRO A 221 -14.23 -8.58 13.98
N PHE A 222 -13.61 -7.95 14.98
CA PHE A 222 -12.61 -8.62 15.82
C PHE A 222 -13.23 -9.55 16.87
N LYS A 223 -14.50 -9.31 17.19
CA LYS A 223 -15.34 -10.18 18.02
C LYS A 223 -16.75 -10.13 17.48
N SER A 224 -17.40 -11.29 17.44
CA SER A 224 -18.81 -11.38 17.09
C SER A 224 -19.46 -12.59 17.75
N ASN A 225 -20.71 -12.41 18.17
CA ASN A 225 -21.62 -13.48 18.58
C ASN A 225 -22.60 -13.88 17.47
N GLY A 226 -22.31 -13.48 16.23
CA GLY A 226 -23.07 -13.78 15.01
C GLY A 226 -22.69 -15.12 14.38
N THR A 227 -23.23 -15.36 13.18
CA THR A 227 -22.95 -16.58 12.42
C THR A 227 -21.48 -16.74 12.08
N HIS A 228 -20.78 -15.65 11.71
CA HIS A 228 -19.36 -15.71 11.37
C HIS A 228 -18.46 -15.87 12.60
N GLY A 229 -18.97 -15.54 13.80
CA GLY A 229 -18.36 -15.86 15.10
C GLY A 229 -18.46 -17.33 15.52
N GLY A 230 -19.17 -18.16 14.75
CA GLY A 230 -19.37 -19.58 15.07
C GLY A 230 -20.41 -19.83 16.16
N TYR A 231 -21.36 -18.90 16.36
CA TYR A 231 -22.47 -19.07 17.30
C TYR A 231 -23.69 -19.68 16.61
N TYR A 232 -24.09 -20.85 17.10
CA TYR A 232 -25.23 -21.63 16.61
C TYR A 232 -26.25 -21.77 17.74
N ILE A 233 -27.54 -21.59 17.45
CA ILE A 233 -28.62 -21.86 18.42
C ILE A 233 -29.05 -23.32 18.31
N LEU A 234 -29.82 -23.82 19.29
CA LEU A 234 -30.26 -25.23 19.35
C LEU A 234 -30.90 -25.71 18.03
N LYS A 235 -31.61 -24.82 17.32
CA LYS A 235 -32.18 -25.10 16.00
C LYS A 235 -31.13 -25.62 15.01
N GLN A 236 -29.91 -25.12 14.98
CA GLN A 236 -28.90 -25.56 13.99
C GLN A 236 -28.15 -26.82 14.40
N HIS A 237 -28.12 -27.15 15.69
CA HIS A 237 -27.66 -28.46 16.14
C HIS A 237 -28.64 -29.58 15.75
N ILE A 238 -29.92 -29.23 15.59
CA ILE A 238 -30.98 -30.17 15.23
C ILE A 238 -31.28 -30.12 13.72
N PHE A 239 -31.27 -28.95 13.08
CA PHE A 239 -31.66 -28.71 11.68
C PHE A 239 -30.63 -27.84 10.92
N PRO A 240 -29.39 -28.31 10.71
CA PRO A 240 -28.29 -27.51 10.15
C PRO A 240 -28.54 -27.03 8.71
N LEU A 241 -29.33 -27.77 7.93
CA LEU A 241 -29.62 -27.47 6.52
C LEU A 241 -30.52 -26.24 6.33
N THR A 242 -31.10 -25.72 7.42
CA THR A 242 -31.86 -24.47 7.40
C THR A 242 -31.00 -23.23 7.09
N ASP A 243 -29.68 -23.32 7.31
CA ASP A 243 -28.73 -22.25 6.95
C ASP A 243 -28.47 -22.19 5.42
N MET A 244 -28.69 -23.29 4.69
CA MET A 244 -28.58 -23.35 3.22
C MET A 244 -29.91 -23.03 2.53
N LYS A 245 -31.02 -23.53 3.06
CA LYS A 245 -32.38 -23.23 2.60
C LYS A 245 -33.32 -23.08 3.81
N PRO A 246 -33.97 -21.92 4.03
CA PRO A 246 -34.76 -21.65 5.23
C PRO A 246 -35.86 -22.66 5.55
N ASN A 247 -36.38 -23.35 4.52
CA ASN A 247 -37.48 -24.31 4.63
C ASN A 247 -37.03 -25.76 4.84
N LEU A 248 -35.72 -26.01 4.91
CA LEU A 248 -35.16 -27.37 4.96
C LEU A 248 -35.01 -27.88 6.41
N TYR A 249 -36.15 -28.09 7.08
CA TYR A 249 -36.25 -28.60 8.46
C TYR A 249 -36.06 -30.12 8.53
N ILE A 250 -34.88 -30.60 8.14
CA ILE A 250 -34.53 -32.02 8.26
C ILE A 250 -33.78 -32.23 9.59
N PRO A 251 -34.35 -32.94 10.57
CA PRO A 251 -33.69 -33.17 11.84
C PRO A 251 -32.51 -34.12 11.65
N LEU A 252 -31.30 -33.62 11.91
CA LEU A 252 -30.06 -34.37 11.91
C LEU A 252 -29.42 -34.28 13.32
N PRO A 253 -30.01 -34.84 14.39
CA PRO A 253 -29.34 -34.89 15.68
C PRO A 253 -28.03 -35.70 15.56
N VAL A 254 -26.99 -35.34 16.33
CA VAL A 254 -25.63 -35.91 16.29
C VAL A 254 -24.83 -35.54 15.02
N ILE A 255 -25.32 -35.79 13.81
CA ILE A 255 -24.67 -35.43 12.53
C ILE A 255 -24.76 -33.92 12.26
N GLY A 256 -25.86 -33.29 12.64
CA GLY A 256 -26.09 -31.86 12.49
C GLY A 256 -25.37 -30.99 13.49
N SER A 257 -24.78 -31.58 14.54
CA SER A 257 -23.72 -30.93 15.32
C SER A 257 -22.40 -30.91 14.54
N ALA A 258 -22.15 -31.86 13.64
CA ALA A 258 -20.93 -31.90 12.84
C ALA A 258 -20.84 -30.76 11.82
N TYR A 259 -21.94 -30.19 11.30
CA TYR A 259 -21.88 -29.05 10.37
C TYR A 259 -21.49 -27.71 11.05
N PRO A 260 -22.14 -27.28 12.15
CA PRO A 260 -21.66 -26.20 13.02
C PRO A 260 -20.24 -26.41 13.54
N ILE A 261 -19.90 -27.64 13.96
CA ILE A 261 -18.55 -27.98 14.44
C ILE A 261 -17.55 -27.91 13.29
N ALA A 262 -17.82 -28.51 12.14
CA ALA A 262 -16.95 -28.50 10.97
C ALA A 262 -16.80 -27.09 10.39
N ARG A 263 -17.83 -26.24 10.34
CA ARG A 263 -17.67 -24.83 9.97
C ARG A 263 -16.96 -24.03 11.07
N SER A 264 -17.04 -24.44 12.33
CA SER A 264 -16.24 -23.83 13.41
C SER A 264 -14.78 -24.31 13.43
N VAL A 265 -14.46 -25.44 12.79
CA VAL A 265 -13.11 -26.04 12.75
C VAL A 265 -12.42 -25.86 11.38
N PHE A 266 -13.19 -25.85 10.29
CA PHE A 266 -12.81 -25.75 8.87
C PHE A 266 -13.57 -24.62 8.14
N GLY A 267 -13.97 -23.57 8.86
CA GLY A 267 -14.76 -22.46 8.32
C GLY A 267 -14.18 -21.81 7.07
N THR A 268 -14.98 -20.96 6.43
CA THR A 268 -14.51 -20.18 5.28
C THR A 268 -13.51 -19.11 5.74
N PRO A 269 -12.69 -18.53 4.84
CA PRO A 269 -11.81 -17.40 5.18
C PRO A 269 -12.52 -16.18 5.83
N GLN A 270 -13.85 -16.14 5.75
CA GLN A 270 -14.74 -15.11 6.28
C GLN A 270 -15.23 -15.42 7.72
N ASP A 271 -14.93 -16.61 8.27
CA ASP A 271 -15.34 -16.98 9.62
C ASP A 271 -14.18 -16.73 10.61
N LEU A 272 -14.48 -16.18 11.80
CA LEU A 272 -13.47 -15.71 12.79
C LEU A 272 -12.42 -16.78 13.19
N LYS A 273 -12.79 -18.06 13.14
CA LYS A 273 -11.91 -19.18 13.50
C LYS A 273 -10.95 -19.61 12.39
N HIS A 274 -11.12 -19.09 11.17
CA HIS A 274 -10.24 -19.42 10.06
C HIS A 274 -8.82 -18.88 10.31
N PRO A 275 -7.74 -19.65 10.05
CA PRO A 275 -6.38 -19.27 10.43
C PRO A 275 -5.93 -17.90 9.93
N ILE A 276 -6.28 -17.53 8.69
CA ILE A 276 -5.88 -16.23 8.10
C ILE A 276 -6.56 -15.05 8.81
N TYR A 277 -7.82 -15.20 9.21
CA TYR A 277 -8.59 -14.18 9.91
C TYR A 277 -8.17 -14.12 11.39
N ALA A 278 -8.05 -15.26 12.05
CA ALA A 278 -7.52 -15.35 13.42
C ALA A 278 -6.12 -14.72 13.53
N ASN A 279 -5.26 -14.91 12.51
CA ASN A 279 -3.97 -14.25 12.43
C ASN A 279 -4.10 -12.72 12.32
N MET A 280 -4.98 -12.20 11.46
CA MET A 280 -5.26 -10.75 11.38
C MET A 280 -5.66 -10.16 12.74
N ILE A 281 -6.62 -10.80 13.40
CA ILE A 281 -7.10 -10.38 14.72
C ILE A 281 -5.94 -10.38 15.71
N THR A 282 -5.14 -11.44 15.73
CA THR A 282 -4.03 -11.61 16.67
C THR A 282 -2.97 -10.52 16.49
N GLU A 283 -2.46 -10.33 15.27
CA GLU A 283 -1.40 -9.37 14.97
C GLU A 283 -1.85 -7.93 15.22
N ILE A 284 -3.04 -7.56 14.73
CA ILE A 284 -3.55 -6.19 14.90
C ILE A 284 -3.93 -5.92 16.36
N SER A 285 -4.56 -6.88 17.05
CA SER A 285 -4.89 -6.72 18.48
C SER A 285 -3.64 -6.58 19.34
N ALA A 286 -2.54 -7.27 18.98
CA ALA A 286 -1.27 -7.14 19.67
C ALA A 286 -0.69 -5.72 19.49
N ALA A 287 -0.71 -5.19 18.26
CA ALA A 287 -0.22 -3.85 17.93
C ALA A 287 -0.96 -2.72 18.68
N VAL A 288 -2.25 -2.89 18.95
CA VAL A 288 -3.06 -1.84 19.61
C VAL A 288 -3.41 -2.15 21.07
N LYS A 289 -2.82 -3.21 21.65
CA LYS A 289 -3.18 -3.70 22.98
C LYS A 289 -3.01 -2.65 24.09
N ALA A 290 -1.95 -1.83 23.98
CA ALA A 290 -1.61 -0.81 24.97
C ALA A 290 -2.44 0.48 24.83
N ILE A 291 -3.29 0.58 23.81
CA ILE A 291 -4.03 1.80 23.51
C ILE A 291 -5.27 1.89 24.42
N PRO A 292 -5.39 2.94 25.25
CA PRO A 292 -6.41 3.01 26.29
C PRO A 292 -7.80 3.36 25.75
N ASN A 293 -7.88 4.33 24.84
CA ASN A 293 -9.14 4.90 24.34
C ASN A 293 -9.52 4.30 22.97
N LEU A 294 -9.51 2.97 22.86
CA LEU A 294 -9.71 2.24 21.61
C LEU A 294 -11.09 1.59 21.54
N ILE A 295 -11.77 1.76 20.41
CA ILE A 295 -13.02 1.06 20.06
C ILE A 295 -12.86 0.42 18.68
N PHE A 296 -13.24 -0.86 18.57
CA PHE A 296 -13.30 -1.58 17.29
C PHE A 296 -14.70 -1.43 16.68
N VAL A 297 -14.78 -1.06 15.41
CA VAL A 297 -16.06 -0.92 14.68
C VAL A 297 -16.03 -1.71 13.38
N ALA A 298 -17.08 -2.48 13.11
CA ALA A 298 -17.17 -3.37 11.95
C ALA A 298 -18.62 -3.65 11.49
N GLY A 299 -18.76 -4.27 10.30
CA GLY A 299 -20.01 -4.79 9.73
C GLY A 299 -19.97 -6.33 9.66
N HIS A 300 -20.12 -6.88 8.45
CA HIS A 300 -19.93 -8.27 8.02
C HIS A 300 -20.94 -9.28 8.60
N ASP A 301 -21.07 -9.33 9.92
CA ASP A 301 -22.18 -10.05 10.52
C ASP A 301 -23.44 -9.19 10.37
N HIS A 302 -24.44 -9.73 9.67
CA HIS A 302 -25.70 -9.06 9.33
C HIS A 302 -26.62 -8.82 10.55
N ASN A 303 -26.13 -8.20 11.60
CA ASN A 303 -26.82 -7.94 12.85
C ASN A 303 -26.19 -6.73 13.57
N LEU A 304 -26.76 -6.38 14.72
CA LEU A 304 -26.26 -5.28 15.56
C LEU A 304 -25.73 -5.84 16.88
N GLN A 305 -24.52 -5.46 17.28
CA GLN A 305 -23.91 -5.94 18.54
C GLN A 305 -23.07 -4.89 19.25
N HIS A 306 -23.11 -4.93 20.58
CA HIS A 306 -22.15 -4.29 21.45
C HIS A 306 -21.52 -5.36 22.36
N ILE A 307 -20.22 -5.57 22.21
CA ILE A 307 -19.44 -6.54 23.01
C ILE A 307 -18.38 -5.75 23.79
N LYS A 308 -18.21 -6.07 25.06
CA LYS A 308 -17.13 -5.54 25.89
C LYS A 308 -16.27 -6.69 26.39
N ASP A 309 -14.99 -6.66 26.04
CA ASP A 309 -14.03 -7.66 26.50
C ASP A 309 -12.71 -6.99 26.88
N SER A 310 -12.15 -7.41 28.01
CA SER A 310 -11.03 -6.73 28.65
C SER A 310 -11.35 -5.23 28.81
N ASN A 311 -10.51 -4.35 28.26
CA ASN A 311 -10.70 -2.89 28.31
C ASN A 311 -11.25 -2.29 27.00
N HIS A 312 -11.64 -3.12 26.03
CA HIS A 312 -12.03 -2.65 24.71
C HIS A 312 -13.51 -2.92 24.40
N HIS A 313 -14.08 -2.02 23.60
CA HIS A 313 -15.44 -2.12 23.09
C HIS A 313 -15.41 -2.52 21.61
N TYR A 314 -16.28 -3.45 21.24
CA TYR A 314 -16.44 -3.94 19.88
C TYR A 314 -17.89 -3.70 19.45
N ILE A 315 -18.03 -2.94 18.37
CA ILE A 315 -19.32 -2.53 17.79
C ILE A 315 -19.47 -3.22 16.44
N VAL A 316 -20.51 -4.03 16.30
CA VAL A 316 -20.92 -4.63 15.02
C VAL A 316 -22.19 -3.94 14.56
N SER A 317 -22.16 -3.36 13.36
CA SER A 317 -23.26 -2.57 12.79
C SER A 317 -23.63 -3.03 11.37
N GLY A 318 -23.72 -4.34 11.15
CA GLY A 318 -23.93 -4.95 9.82
C GLY A 318 -25.40 -5.15 9.42
N GLY A 319 -26.35 -4.51 10.09
CA GLY A 319 -27.77 -4.63 9.79
C GLY A 319 -28.28 -3.77 8.63
N GLY A 320 -27.43 -3.33 7.68
CA GLY A 320 -27.79 -2.28 6.72
C GLY A 320 -28.93 -2.64 5.76
N CYS A 321 -28.92 -3.85 5.21
CA CYS A 321 -29.99 -4.36 4.33
C CYS A 321 -30.35 -5.84 4.54
N LYS A 322 -29.52 -6.60 5.25
CA LYS A 322 -29.72 -8.03 5.52
C LYS A 322 -29.72 -8.31 7.01
N ILE A 323 -30.28 -9.47 7.38
CA ILE A 323 -30.29 -9.95 8.75
C ILE A 323 -29.75 -11.38 8.85
N ASN A 324 -28.98 -11.66 9.88
CA ASN A 324 -28.59 -12.99 10.33
C ASN A 324 -28.79 -13.10 11.85
N ARG A 325 -28.65 -14.32 12.38
CA ARG A 325 -28.82 -14.58 13.81
C ARG A 325 -27.63 -14.06 14.62
N THR A 326 -27.89 -13.72 15.88
CA THR A 326 -26.87 -13.45 16.89
C THR A 326 -27.30 -14.01 18.25
N SER A 327 -26.34 -14.42 19.07
CA SER A 327 -26.59 -15.06 20.37
C SER A 327 -26.09 -14.20 21.53
N LYS A 328 -26.71 -14.33 22.72
CA LYS A 328 -26.17 -13.74 23.94
C LYS A 328 -24.96 -14.57 24.40
N ALA A 329 -23.85 -13.89 24.68
CA ALA A 329 -22.63 -14.46 25.24
C ALA A 329 -22.21 -13.69 26.50
N LYS A 330 -21.29 -14.24 27.30
CA LYS A 330 -20.84 -13.65 28.59
C LYS A 330 -20.44 -12.17 28.48
N ASN A 331 -19.80 -11.79 27.38
CA ASN A 331 -19.26 -10.44 27.13
C ASN A 331 -20.17 -9.57 26.24
N SER A 332 -21.37 -10.07 25.90
CA SER A 332 -22.35 -9.36 25.06
C SER A 332 -23.20 -8.41 25.90
N LEU A 333 -23.13 -7.11 25.59
CA LEU A 333 -23.94 -6.08 26.24
C LEU A 333 -25.23 -5.77 25.47
N PHE A 334 -25.20 -5.94 24.14
CA PHE A 334 -26.36 -5.81 23.27
C PHE A 334 -26.22 -6.71 22.05
N ASN A 335 -27.35 -7.26 21.58
CA ASN A 335 -27.45 -7.96 20.32
C ASN A 335 -28.87 -7.80 19.71
N SER A 336 -28.96 -7.66 18.39
CA SER A 336 -30.25 -7.62 17.68
C SER A 336 -30.11 -8.16 16.27
N SER A 337 -31.00 -9.10 15.90
CA SER A 337 -31.13 -9.65 14.54
C SER A 337 -32.16 -8.85 13.72
N SER A 338 -31.92 -7.54 13.58
CA SER A 338 -32.83 -6.61 12.87
C SER A 338 -32.05 -5.73 11.91
N THR A 339 -32.71 -5.20 10.88
CA THR A 339 -32.10 -4.16 10.06
C THR A 339 -31.92 -2.88 10.89
N GLY A 340 -30.88 -2.10 10.65
CA GLY A 340 -30.57 -0.93 11.47
C GLY A 340 -29.17 -0.39 11.32
N PHE A 341 -28.83 0.54 12.20
CA PHE A 341 -27.54 1.24 12.24
C PHE A 341 -27.19 1.66 13.66
N SER A 342 -25.96 2.13 13.87
CA SER A 342 -25.53 2.68 15.16
C SER A 342 -24.98 4.09 15.05
N VAL A 343 -25.11 4.87 16.12
CA VAL A 343 -24.70 6.26 16.21
C VAL A 343 -23.90 6.47 17.48
N MET A 344 -22.62 6.79 17.31
CA MET A 344 -21.73 7.17 18.39
C MET A 344 -21.77 8.69 18.56
N GLU A 345 -22.12 9.16 19.75
CA GLU A 345 -22.16 10.57 20.11
C GLU A 345 -21.05 10.86 21.12
N ILE A 346 -20.18 11.79 20.75
CA ILE A 346 -19.06 12.23 21.56
C ILE A 346 -19.41 13.63 22.07
N SER A 347 -19.32 13.82 23.38
CA SER A 347 -19.60 15.10 24.01
C SER A 347 -18.37 15.97 24.14
N ARG A 348 -18.56 17.26 24.44
CA ARG A 348 -17.49 18.22 24.76
C ARG A 348 -16.69 17.82 26.01
N ASN A 349 -17.31 17.11 26.96
CA ASN A 349 -16.63 16.54 28.12
C ASN A 349 -16.03 15.15 27.87
N LYS A 350 -15.87 14.76 26.60
CA LYS A 350 -15.18 13.54 26.15
C LYS A 350 -15.84 12.23 26.63
N ASN A 351 -17.14 12.26 26.92
CA ASN A 351 -17.95 11.04 27.07
C ASN A 351 -18.31 10.50 25.69
N VAL A 352 -18.25 9.18 25.54
CA VAL A 352 -18.62 8.47 24.32
C VAL A 352 -19.86 7.62 24.61
N THR A 353 -20.94 7.87 23.89
CA THR A 353 -22.19 7.10 23.99
C THR A 353 -22.48 6.42 22.65
N ILE A 354 -22.88 5.15 22.67
CA ILE A 354 -23.38 4.44 21.49
C ILE A 354 -24.89 4.30 21.57
N ASN A 355 -25.58 4.59 20.47
CA ASN A 355 -27.02 4.36 20.29
C ASN A 355 -27.21 3.37 19.14
N PHE A 356 -28.09 2.38 19.29
CA PHE A 356 -28.49 1.49 18.20
C PHE A 356 -29.93 1.74 17.80
N TYR A 357 -30.18 1.76 16.50
CA TYR A 357 -31.49 1.96 15.91
C TYR A 357 -31.85 0.75 15.07
N THR A 358 -33.05 0.19 15.28
CA THR A 358 -33.62 -0.79 14.35
C THR A 358 -34.52 -0.07 13.37
N VAL A 359 -34.56 -0.57 12.13
CA VAL A 359 -35.29 0.02 11.02
C VAL A 359 -36.26 -1.01 10.46
N SER A 360 -37.47 -0.58 10.11
CA SER A 360 -38.43 -1.40 9.37
C SER A 360 -38.37 -1.10 7.87
N ASP A 361 -39.02 -1.93 7.05
CA ASP A 361 -39.09 -1.72 5.59
C ASP A 361 -39.77 -0.41 5.19
N SER A 362 -40.66 0.13 6.04
CA SER A 362 -41.26 1.46 5.86
C SER A 362 -40.28 2.62 6.15
N ALA A 363 -39.02 2.28 6.40
CA ALA A 363 -37.96 3.15 6.90
C ALA A 363 -38.28 3.77 8.26
N SER A 364 -39.29 3.33 9.03
CA SER A 364 -39.46 3.75 10.43
C SER A 364 -38.29 3.22 11.26
N ALA A 365 -37.78 4.00 12.21
CA ALA A 365 -36.70 3.53 13.07
C ALA A 365 -36.95 3.85 14.54
N GLU A 366 -36.49 2.95 15.39
CA GLU A 366 -36.62 3.03 16.84
C GLU A 366 -35.24 2.84 17.48
N LYS A 367 -34.93 3.70 18.46
CA LYS A 367 -33.73 3.54 19.30
C LYS A 367 -33.97 2.40 20.29
N VAL A 368 -33.28 1.28 20.10
CA VAL A 368 -33.49 0.05 20.89
C VAL A 368 -32.45 -0.13 21.99
N TYR A 369 -31.33 0.60 21.94
CA TYR A 369 -30.25 0.49 22.93
C TYR A 369 -29.42 1.77 22.98
N SER A 370 -28.96 2.12 24.18
CA SER A 370 -28.05 3.23 24.44
C SER A 370 -27.11 2.87 25.59
N ALA A 371 -25.80 3.10 25.41
CA ALA A 371 -24.81 2.84 26.45
C ALA A 371 -23.64 3.82 26.41
N SER A 372 -23.16 4.22 27.58
CA SER A 372 -21.87 4.90 27.72
C SER A 372 -20.74 3.89 27.53
N LEU A 373 -19.83 4.17 26.60
CA LEU A 373 -18.68 3.31 26.30
C LEU A 373 -17.51 3.64 27.23
N LEU A 374 -17.02 4.88 27.15
CA LEU A 374 -15.88 5.35 27.90
C LEU A 374 -15.88 6.87 28.03
N ASN A 375 -15.04 7.39 28.91
CA ASN A 375 -14.69 8.81 28.98
C ASN A 375 -13.17 8.93 28.80
N PHE A 376 -12.74 9.72 27.83
CA PHE A 376 -11.31 9.92 27.51
C PHE A 376 -10.80 11.32 27.92
N SER A 377 -11.45 11.96 28.90
CA SER A 377 -11.00 13.24 29.45
C SER A 377 -9.79 13.10 30.35
N LYS A 378 -9.63 11.95 31.00
CA LYS A 378 -8.43 11.61 31.79
C LYS A 378 -7.45 10.91 30.86
N ILE A 379 -6.30 11.53 30.66
CA ILE A 379 -5.16 10.88 30.02
C ILE A 379 -4.68 9.85 31.04
N PRO A 380 -4.61 8.54 30.72
CA PRO A 380 -3.90 7.59 31.57
C PRO A 380 -2.49 8.13 31.79
N ASP A 381 -1.94 8.01 33.00
CA ASP A 381 -0.54 8.34 33.22
C ASP A 381 0.28 7.64 32.13
N GLU A 382 1.13 8.41 31.44
CA GLU A 382 1.99 7.85 30.40
C GLU A 382 2.66 6.62 31.03
N ALA A 383 2.51 5.45 30.40
CA ALA A 383 3.27 4.28 30.83
C ALA A 383 4.72 4.78 30.88
N LEU A 384 5.28 4.85 32.09
CA LEU A 384 6.60 5.40 32.34
C LEU A 384 7.54 4.80 31.31
N ASP A 385 7.87 5.58 30.30
CA ASP A 385 8.93 5.20 29.40
C ASP A 385 10.17 5.37 30.28
N THR A 386 10.65 4.25 30.82
CA THR A 386 11.91 4.22 31.56
C THR A 386 13.10 4.62 30.67
N SER A 387 12.88 4.83 29.35
CA SER A 387 13.82 5.46 28.42
C SER A 387 13.53 6.94 28.13
N ALA A 388 12.36 7.49 28.49
CA ALA A 388 12.09 8.93 28.45
C ALA A 388 12.72 9.59 29.67
N HIS A 389 14.04 9.74 29.64
CA HIS A 389 14.62 10.93 30.25
C HIS A 389 13.98 12.13 29.55
N ILE A 390 13.14 12.88 30.29
CA ILE A 390 12.88 14.28 29.99
C ILE A 390 14.27 14.91 29.92
N VAL A 391 14.73 15.18 28.71
CA VAL A 391 15.92 15.98 28.55
C VAL A 391 15.48 17.40 28.81
N ASP A 392 15.67 17.84 30.05
CA ASP A 392 15.56 19.25 30.47
C ASP A 392 16.64 20.14 29.82
N ASP A 393 17.45 19.59 28.92
CA ASP A 393 18.46 20.34 28.16
C ASP A 393 18.10 20.48 26.67
N PRO A 394 17.45 21.58 26.25
CA PRO A 394 17.29 21.92 24.84
C PRO A 394 18.64 22.11 24.10
N PHE A 395 19.78 21.97 24.79
CA PHE A 395 21.15 22.04 24.29
C PHE A 395 21.93 20.74 24.47
N LEU A 396 21.32 19.55 24.34
CA LEU A 396 22.06 18.29 24.17
C LEU A 396 23.06 18.44 23.00
N LYS A 397 24.30 18.82 23.33
CA LYS A 397 25.38 19.05 22.37
C LYS A 397 25.97 17.71 22.01
N TYR A 398 25.44 17.11 20.96
CA TYR A 398 26.09 15.98 20.33
C TYR A 398 27.42 16.44 19.71
N LYS A 399 28.42 15.55 19.72
CA LYS A 399 29.64 15.76 18.95
C LYS A 399 29.28 15.84 17.46
N ASP A 400 30.02 16.63 16.68
CA ASP A 400 29.79 16.73 15.23
C ASP A 400 29.98 15.38 14.52
N THR A 401 30.85 14.53 15.06
CA THR A 401 31.13 13.19 14.53
C THR A 401 31.14 12.13 15.63
N PHE A 402 30.89 10.89 15.20
CA PHE A 402 30.93 9.70 16.03
C PHE A 402 31.60 8.55 15.26
N THR A 403 32.31 7.68 15.97
CA THR A 403 33.00 6.54 15.37
C THR A 403 32.35 5.23 15.82
N ILE A 404 31.71 4.53 14.89
CA ILE A 404 31.02 3.25 15.15
C ILE A 404 31.06 2.36 13.90
N ALA A 405 30.98 1.05 14.11
CA ALA A 405 30.86 0.08 13.02
C ALA A 405 29.47 0.16 12.36
N GLY A 406 29.37 -0.22 11.08
CA GLY A 406 28.11 -0.25 10.34
C GLY A 406 27.12 -1.25 10.93
N SER A 407 27.62 -2.39 11.42
CA SER A 407 26.87 -3.33 12.25
C SER A 407 27.82 -4.19 13.08
N LYS A 408 27.39 -4.57 14.29
CA LYS A 408 28.10 -5.53 15.15
C LYS A 408 27.67 -6.99 14.89
N ASP A 409 26.63 -7.20 14.09
CA ASP A 409 26.03 -8.52 13.85
C ASP A 409 26.86 -9.41 12.91
N PHE A 410 27.86 -8.83 12.23
CA PHE A 410 28.71 -9.50 11.24
C PHE A 410 30.18 -9.55 11.67
N PRO A 411 30.53 -10.23 12.78
CA PRO A 411 31.92 -10.32 13.23
C PRO A 411 32.76 -11.12 12.23
N VAL A 412 34.07 -10.86 12.21
CA VAL A 412 35.05 -11.62 11.44
C VAL A 412 35.05 -13.09 11.88
N ILE A 413 34.98 -14.01 10.91
CA ILE A 413 34.93 -15.46 11.17
C ILE A 413 36.23 -16.16 10.78
N LYS A 414 36.57 -17.27 11.46
CA LYS A 414 37.83 -18.02 11.27
C LYS A 414 37.57 -19.51 11.05
N GLY A 415 38.61 -20.24 10.63
CA GLY A 415 38.63 -21.71 10.53
C GLY A 415 37.59 -22.28 9.56
N VAL A 416 36.97 -23.40 9.95
CA VAL A 416 35.99 -24.15 9.15
C VAL A 416 34.78 -23.29 8.78
N ARG A 417 34.30 -22.45 9.71
CA ARG A 417 33.17 -21.54 9.44
C ARG A 417 33.49 -20.58 8.30
N ARG A 418 34.71 -20.01 8.27
CA ARG A 418 35.16 -19.14 7.16
C ARG A 418 35.20 -19.87 5.83
N PHE A 419 35.63 -21.13 5.79
CA PHE A 419 35.66 -21.92 4.55
C PHE A 419 34.27 -22.09 3.94
N PHE A 420 33.28 -22.47 4.75
CA PHE A 420 31.92 -22.71 4.26
C PHE A 420 31.14 -21.42 3.98
N MET A 421 31.20 -20.45 4.89
CA MET A 421 30.37 -19.24 4.87
C MET A 421 31.02 -18.05 4.15
N GLY A 422 32.35 -18.03 4.11
CA GLY A 422 33.11 -16.92 3.53
C GLY A 422 33.37 -15.78 4.51
N GLN A 423 34.47 -15.05 4.31
CA GLN A 423 34.72 -13.82 5.03
C GLN A 423 33.80 -12.68 4.53
N ASN A 424 33.40 -12.73 3.25
CA ASN A 424 32.47 -11.77 2.64
C ASN A 424 32.88 -10.31 2.93
N TYR A 425 31.95 -9.41 3.27
CA TYR A 425 32.20 -8.02 3.69
C TYR A 425 32.18 -7.82 5.22
N ARG A 426 32.35 -8.88 6.01
CA ARG A 426 32.38 -8.79 7.49
C ARG A 426 33.41 -7.81 8.03
N PRO A 427 34.66 -7.73 7.50
CA PRO A 427 35.60 -6.71 7.92
C PRO A 427 35.01 -5.30 7.74
N GLU A 428 34.46 -5.01 6.56
CA GLU A 428 33.85 -3.72 6.23
C GLU A 428 32.63 -3.40 7.11
N TRP A 429 31.81 -4.40 7.48
CA TRP A 429 30.69 -4.22 8.41
C TRP A 429 31.14 -3.88 9.84
N SER A 430 32.21 -4.54 10.30
CA SER A 430 32.68 -4.49 11.69
C SER A 430 33.72 -3.38 11.97
N THR A 431 34.30 -2.78 10.93
CA THR A 431 35.24 -1.65 11.07
C THR A 431 34.53 -0.39 11.56
N PRO A 432 35.00 0.24 12.66
CA PRO A 432 34.52 1.54 13.07
C PRO A 432 34.82 2.61 12.01
N VAL A 433 33.81 3.38 11.64
CA VAL A 433 33.88 4.47 10.66
C VAL A 433 33.55 5.78 11.36
N ASN A 434 34.35 6.82 11.14
CA ASN A 434 33.99 8.16 11.59
C ASN A 434 32.92 8.76 10.66
N MET A 435 31.78 9.16 11.22
CA MET A 435 30.65 9.71 10.47
C MET A 435 30.00 10.87 11.22
N LYS A 436 29.24 11.69 10.49
CA LYS A 436 28.49 12.80 11.10
C LYS A 436 27.38 12.29 12.02
N VAL A 437 27.07 13.05 13.06
CA VAL A 437 25.90 12.77 13.91
C VAL A 437 24.65 13.43 13.34
N PHE A 438 23.55 12.68 13.28
CA PHE A 438 22.25 13.17 12.87
C PHE A 438 21.47 13.63 14.10
N ASN A 439 21.36 14.95 14.29
CA ASN A 439 20.53 15.55 15.33
C ASN A 439 19.23 16.05 14.68
N LEU A 440 18.08 15.47 15.07
CA LEU A 440 16.80 15.74 14.43
C LEU A 440 16.40 17.22 14.59
N THR A 441 16.53 17.74 15.81
CA THR A 441 16.14 19.10 16.18
C THR A 441 17.03 20.14 15.49
N GLN A 442 18.35 19.95 15.52
CA GLN A 442 19.29 20.88 14.90
C GLN A 442 19.19 20.87 13.38
N ALA A 443 18.94 19.71 12.77
CA ALA A 443 18.73 19.59 11.33
C ALA A 443 17.40 20.22 10.88
N GLY A 444 16.45 20.41 11.80
CA GLY A 444 15.17 21.08 11.54
C GLY A 444 14.20 20.21 10.71
N PHE A 445 14.27 18.89 10.87
CA PHE A 445 13.36 17.95 10.22
C PHE A 445 12.12 17.71 11.07
N ILE A 446 10.98 17.51 10.41
CA ILE A 446 9.72 17.05 10.99
C ILE A 446 9.49 15.61 10.55
N ILE A 447 9.18 14.72 11.50
CA ILE A 447 8.88 13.32 11.19
C ILE A 447 7.47 13.22 10.59
N LYS A 448 7.36 12.59 9.41
CA LYS A 448 6.09 12.34 8.71
C LYS A 448 5.54 10.93 8.95
N GLY A 449 6.41 9.97 9.26
CA GLY A 449 6.04 8.61 9.66
C GLY A 449 7.06 7.56 9.26
N LEU A 450 6.77 6.29 9.55
CA LEU A 450 7.59 5.18 9.05
C LEU A 450 7.38 4.91 7.56
N GLY A 451 8.38 4.29 6.97
CA GLY A 451 8.29 3.64 5.68
C GLY A 451 9.26 2.46 5.60
N GLY A 452 9.28 1.78 4.46
CA GLY A 452 10.12 0.60 4.26
C GLY A 452 9.49 -0.66 4.86
N GLY A 453 9.85 -1.81 4.31
CA GLY A 453 9.29 -3.11 4.71
C GLY A 453 10.05 -3.79 5.83
N LYS A 454 9.75 -5.08 6.07
CA LYS A 454 10.30 -5.89 7.18
C LYS A 454 11.82 -5.86 7.33
N GLN A 455 12.55 -5.74 6.22
CA GLN A 455 14.01 -5.82 6.21
C GLN A 455 14.70 -4.49 6.51
N THR A 456 14.05 -3.36 6.27
CA THR A 456 14.69 -2.04 6.39
C THR A 456 13.69 -1.04 6.92
N LYS A 457 13.93 -0.56 8.14
CA LYS A 457 13.14 0.50 8.75
C LYS A 457 13.62 1.83 8.18
N SER A 458 12.69 2.64 7.72
CA SER A 458 12.98 4.00 7.26
C SER A 458 12.02 5.01 7.87
N LEU A 459 12.53 6.22 8.07
CA LEU A 459 11.78 7.34 8.63
C LEU A 459 11.63 8.40 7.53
N GLN A 460 10.39 8.77 7.22
CA GLN A 460 10.12 9.88 6.33
C GLN A 460 10.23 11.19 7.11
N LEU A 461 11.03 12.11 6.60
CA LEU A 461 11.34 13.39 7.21
C LEU A 461 10.98 14.51 6.24
N GLU A 462 10.50 15.64 6.75
CA GLU A 462 10.24 16.85 5.97
C GLU A 462 11.16 17.96 6.47
N ASP A 463 11.88 18.63 5.57
CA ASP A 463 12.69 19.79 5.95
C ASP A 463 11.88 21.09 6.01
N LYS A 464 12.52 22.18 6.46
CA LYS A 464 11.89 23.51 6.57
C LYS A 464 11.35 24.08 5.24
N LYS A 465 11.74 23.52 4.09
CA LYS A 465 11.28 23.93 2.75
C LYS A 465 10.17 23.00 2.23
N GLY A 466 9.70 22.05 3.02
CA GLY A 466 8.69 21.07 2.64
C GLY A 466 9.23 19.90 1.81
N LYS A 467 10.56 19.78 1.64
CA LYS A 467 11.14 18.66 0.87
C LYS A 467 11.16 17.40 1.72
N ILE A 468 10.79 16.28 1.10
CA ILE A 468 10.74 14.98 1.78
C ILE A 468 12.06 14.22 1.63
N TRP A 469 12.54 13.69 2.75
CA TRP A 469 13.75 12.91 2.92
C TRP A 469 13.41 11.55 3.55
N VAL A 470 14.30 10.59 3.37
CA VAL A 470 14.21 9.25 3.95
C VAL A 470 15.49 8.99 4.75
N LEU A 471 15.35 8.73 6.05
CA LEU A 471 16.41 8.25 6.91
C LEU A 471 16.27 6.73 7.07
N ARG A 472 17.21 5.98 6.51
CA ARG A 472 17.13 4.53 6.37
C ARG A 472 18.21 3.82 7.17
N SER A 473 17.86 2.82 7.97
CA SER A 473 18.85 2.05 8.72
C SER A 473 19.80 1.31 7.78
N LEU A 474 21.10 1.35 8.07
CA LEU A 474 22.12 0.62 7.31
C LEU A 474 22.01 -0.88 7.56
N ASN A 475 21.87 -1.26 8.82
CA ASN A 475 21.70 -2.65 9.22
C ASN A 475 20.25 -3.09 8.97
N LYS A 476 20.11 -4.27 8.37
CA LYS A 476 18.82 -4.88 8.03
C LYS A 476 18.49 -5.97 9.03
N SER A 477 17.41 -5.81 9.79
CA SER A 477 16.92 -6.87 10.68
C SER A 477 16.11 -7.89 9.85
N THR A 478 16.76 -8.96 9.39
CA THR A 478 16.16 -9.90 8.44
C THR A 478 15.52 -11.13 9.07
N THR A 479 15.77 -11.41 10.36
CA THR A 479 15.19 -12.59 11.06
C THR A 479 13.66 -12.54 11.11
N LYS A 480 13.06 -11.36 11.21
CA LYS A 480 11.58 -11.20 11.18
C LYS A 480 10.96 -11.31 9.78
N ALA A 481 11.77 -11.22 8.71
CA ALA A 481 11.31 -11.30 7.33
C ALA A 481 11.10 -12.74 6.84
N ILE A 482 11.70 -13.73 7.49
CA ILE A 482 11.51 -15.15 7.19
C ILE A 482 10.13 -15.58 7.72
N PRO A 483 9.23 -16.16 6.90
CA PRO A 483 7.96 -16.69 7.37
C PRO A 483 8.19 -17.74 8.46
N GLU A 484 7.34 -17.77 9.48
CA GLU A 484 7.54 -18.60 10.67
C GLU A 484 7.73 -20.09 10.35
N ALA A 485 7.02 -20.60 9.33
CA ALA A 485 7.15 -21.96 8.82
C ALA A 485 8.55 -22.31 8.25
N PHE A 486 9.35 -21.31 7.91
CA PHE A 486 10.73 -21.46 7.39
C PHE A 486 11.79 -20.95 8.37
N ARG A 487 11.39 -20.51 9.57
CA ARG A 487 12.34 -20.10 10.62
C ARG A 487 12.99 -21.35 11.20
N GLY A 488 14.32 -21.35 11.17
CA GLY A 488 15.17 -22.40 11.68
C GLY A 488 16.63 -22.00 11.49
N ASN A 489 17.52 -22.53 12.32
CA ASN A 489 18.90 -22.07 12.42
C ASN A 489 19.60 -22.01 11.05
N PHE A 490 19.37 -22.99 10.17
CA PHE A 490 20.00 -23.03 8.85
C PHE A 490 19.55 -21.91 7.89
N VAL A 491 18.26 -21.55 7.89
CA VAL A 491 17.71 -20.50 7.01
C VAL A 491 18.09 -19.12 7.55
N GLU A 492 18.05 -18.93 8.86
CA GLU A 492 18.50 -17.70 9.52
C GLU A 492 20.01 -17.48 9.32
N ASP A 493 20.82 -18.53 9.43
CA ASP A 493 22.25 -18.48 9.12
C ASP A 493 22.45 -18.07 7.65
N LEU A 494 21.76 -18.71 6.69
CA LEU A 494 21.89 -18.38 5.27
C LEU A 494 21.52 -16.92 4.95
N VAL A 495 20.44 -16.40 5.53
CA VAL A 495 20.04 -14.99 5.33
C VAL A 495 21.07 -14.03 5.93
N THR A 496 21.58 -14.34 7.13
CA THR A 496 22.68 -13.61 7.76
C THR A 496 23.93 -13.62 6.86
N GLU A 497 24.23 -14.77 6.23
CA GLU A 497 25.32 -14.89 5.27
C GLU A 497 25.11 -14.04 4.02
N LEU A 498 23.90 -14.01 3.45
CA LEU A 498 23.58 -13.15 2.30
C LEU A 498 23.74 -11.65 2.65
N ASN A 499 23.33 -11.22 3.84
CA ASN A 499 23.54 -9.84 4.28
C ASN A 499 25.03 -9.52 4.45
N SER A 500 25.81 -10.43 5.03
CA SER A 500 27.26 -10.25 5.17
C SER A 500 27.99 -10.14 3.83
N ALA A 501 27.39 -10.64 2.75
CA ALA A 501 27.89 -10.57 1.37
C ALA A 501 27.45 -9.32 0.61
N SER A 502 26.56 -8.50 1.19
CA SER A 502 26.19 -7.18 0.65
C SER A 502 27.17 -6.11 1.13
N HIS A 503 27.57 -5.18 0.26
CA HIS A 503 28.56 -4.17 0.61
C HIS A 503 27.90 -3.03 1.43
N PRO A 504 28.26 -2.81 2.71
CA PRO A 504 27.54 -1.89 3.59
C PRO A 504 27.46 -0.47 3.02
N TYR A 505 28.56 0.05 2.51
CA TYR A 505 28.66 1.45 2.07
C TYR A 505 28.59 1.64 0.54
N GLY A 506 28.18 0.61 -0.22
CA GLY A 506 28.29 0.58 -1.68
C GLY A 506 27.51 1.71 -2.36
N ALA A 507 26.35 2.06 -1.82
CA ALA A 507 25.48 3.13 -2.32
C ALA A 507 26.17 4.50 -2.40
N LEU A 508 27.18 4.79 -1.56
CA LEU A 508 27.91 6.06 -1.55
C LEU A 508 28.71 6.31 -2.84
N THR A 509 29.00 5.25 -3.61
CA THR A 509 29.75 5.35 -4.87
C THR A 509 28.88 5.78 -6.06
N PHE A 510 27.57 5.54 -6.00
CA PHE A 510 26.67 5.70 -7.14
C PHE A 510 26.53 7.13 -7.65
N PRO A 511 26.40 8.17 -6.81
CA PRO A 511 26.31 9.54 -7.29
C PRO A 511 27.48 9.96 -8.18
N ALA A 512 28.69 9.49 -7.87
CA ALA A 512 29.89 9.77 -8.65
C ALA A 512 29.98 8.95 -9.95
N LEU A 513 29.48 7.72 -9.96
CA LEU A 513 29.41 6.87 -11.17
C LEU A 513 28.31 7.34 -12.13
N ALA A 514 27.18 7.79 -11.60
CA ALA A 514 25.98 8.19 -12.35
C ALA A 514 26.13 9.56 -13.03
N LYS A 515 26.84 10.50 -12.39
CA LYS A 515 26.99 11.87 -12.88
C LYS A 515 27.50 11.98 -14.34
N PRO A 516 28.62 11.35 -14.75
CA PRO A 516 29.09 11.44 -16.14
C PRO A 516 28.22 10.69 -17.15
N LEU A 517 27.28 9.85 -16.67
CA LEU A 517 26.30 9.13 -17.49
C LEU A 517 24.98 9.89 -17.61
N ASN A 518 24.91 11.12 -17.07
CA ASN A 518 23.70 11.93 -16.98
C ASN A 518 22.52 11.23 -16.28
N LEU A 519 22.81 10.35 -15.32
CA LEU A 519 21.78 9.62 -14.56
C LEU A 519 21.47 10.32 -13.24
N ASN A 520 20.18 10.56 -13.02
CA ASN A 520 19.66 11.06 -11.74
C ASN A 520 19.53 9.89 -10.76
N VAL A 521 20.23 9.96 -9.63
CA VAL A 521 20.20 8.92 -8.59
C VAL A 521 20.11 9.55 -7.21
N PRO A 522 19.56 8.84 -6.20
CA PRO A 522 19.63 9.27 -4.81
C PRO A 522 21.07 9.54 -4.38
N LYS A 523 21.26 10.55 -3.52
CA LYS A 523 22.56 10.98 -3.00
C LYS A 523 22.64 10.69 -1.50
N PRO A 524 22.89 9.43 -1.10
CA PRO A 524 22.87 9.05 0.30
C PRO A 524 24.00 9.72 1.09
N ILE A 525 23.68 10.19 2.29
CA ILE A 525 24.63 10.75 3.25
C ILE A 525 24.66 9.83 4.47
N LEU A 526 25.86 9.37 4.84
CA LEU A 526 26.06 8.48 5.99
C LEU A 526 26.02 9.26 7.31
N TYR A 527 25.21 8.79 8.25
CA TYR A 527 25.04 9.37 9.57
C TYR A 527 25.02 8.32 10.67
N PHE A 528 25.48 8.70 11.86
CA PHE A 528 25.14 8.05 13.11
C PHE A 528 23.95 8.77 13.74
N VAL A 529 22.90 8.02 14.09
CA VAL A 529 21.74 8.56 14.82
C VAL A 529 21.97 8.31 16.31
N PRO A 530 22.16 9.37 17.12
CA PRO A 530 22.35 9.21 18.56
C PRO A 530 21.02 8.80 19.20
N ASP A 531 21.07 8.54 20.51
CA ASP A 531 19.88 8.33 21.30
C ASP A 531 19.14 9.67 21.53
N ASP A 532 18.49 10.17 20.47
CA ASP A 532 17.81 11.46 20.40
C ASP A 532 16.35 11.34 20.90
N PRO A 533 15.98 11.98 22.04
CA PRO A 533 14.61 11.97 22.54
C PRO A 533 13.59 12.56 21.57
N ALA A 534 14.00 13.46 20.67
CA ALA A 534 13.10 14.07 19.68
C ALA A 534 12.54 13.04 18.67
N LEU A 535 13.12 11.83 18.61
CA LEU A 535 12.58 10.71 17.85
C LEU A 535 11.30 10.13 18.47
N GLY A 536 11.00 10.38 19.75
CA GLY A 536 9.79 9.90 20.41
C GLY A 536 9.53 8.40 20.19
N PHE A 537 8.36 8.05 19.65
CA PHE A 537 7.98 6.67 19.30
C PHE A 537 9.02 5.94 18.42
N TYR A 538 9.74 6.66 17.55
CA TYR A 538 10.71 6.09 16.63
C TYR A 538 12.08 5.84 17.29
N ARG A 539 12.31 6.36 18.50
CA ARG A 539 13.60 6.28 19.20
C ARG A 539 14.12 4.84 19.32
N PRO A 540 13.33 3.82 19.75
CA PRO A 540 13.82 2.43 19.83
C PRO A 540 14.20 1.82 18.47
N LEU A 541 13.79 2.45 17.36
CA LEU A 541 14.05 1.97 16.00
C LEU A 541 15.32 2.55 15.39
N PHE A 542 15.68 3.79 15.76
CA PHE A 542 16.76 4.53 15.10
C PHE A 542 17.90 4.93 16.05
N ALA A 543 17.66 5.01 17.37
CA ALA A 543 18.69 5.37 18.33
C ALA A 543 19.90 4.43 18.25
N ASN A 544 21.10 4.99 18.36
CA ASN A 544 22.39 4.28 18.34
C ASN A 544 22.63 3.44 17.07
N ASN A 545 21.99 3.79 15.95
CA ASN A 545 22.15 3.09 14.68
C ASN A 545 22.83 3.96 13.61
N VAL A 546 23.49 3.30 12.67
CA VAL A 546 24.00 3.93 11.46
C VAL A 546 22.89 3.97 10.41
N CYS A 547 22.66 5.15 9.83
CA CYS A 547 21.63 5.39 8.84
C CYS A 547 22.19 6.12 7.60
N MET A 548 21.48 5.99 6.49
CA MET A 548 21.68 6.82 5.31
C MET A 548 20.50 7.78 5.16
N LEU A 549 20.79 9.07 5.02
CA LEU A 549 19.80 10.09 4.69
C LEU A 549 19.83 10.35 3.19
N GLU A 550 18.68 10.25 2.53
CA GLU A 550 18.54 10.52 1.10
C GLU A 550 17.26 11.31 0.80
N GLU A 551 17.27 12.09 -0.28
CA GLU A 551 16.07 12.77 -0.76
C GLU A 551 15.07 11.72 -1.29
N LYS A 552 13.80 11.79 -0.87
CA LYS A 552 12.78 10.83 -1.31
C LYS A 552 12.52 10.96 -2.82
N ASN A 553 12.45 12.20 -3.30
CA ASN A 553 12.32 12.55 -4.70
C ASN A 553 13.72 12.87 -5.25
N GLY A 554 14.28 11.97 -6.06
CA GLY A 554 15.60 12.15 -6.68
C GLY A 554 15.59 12.95 -7.99
N SER A 555 14.55 13.74 -8.25
CA SER A 555 14.41 14.61 -9.42
C SER A 555 15.34 15.84 -9.31
N PRO A 556 15.92 16.35 -10.42
CA PRO A 556 16.84 17.49 -10.37
C PRO A 556 16.27 18.77 -9.75
N ASP A 557 14.98 19.01 -9.96
CA ASP A 557 14.21 20.17 -9.49
C ASP A 557 13.46 19.91 -8.17
N GLY A 558 13.56 18.69 -7.63
CA GLY A 558 12.81 18.27 -6.44
C GLY A 558 11.32 18.01 -6.70
N ALA A 559 10.86 18.00 -7.96
CA ALA A 559 9.49 17.67 -8.32
C ALA A 559 9.12 16.24 -7.91
N ASP A 560 7.82 15.99 -7.74
CA ASP A 560 7.33 14.67 -7.40
C ASP A 560 7.66 13.65 -8.48
N THR A 561 8.20 12.52 -8.03
CA THR A 561 8.51 11.38 -8.89
C THR A 561 7.32 10.43 -8.96
N LYS A 562 7.25 9.60 -9.99
CA LYS A 562 6.24 8.54 -10.15
C LYS A 562 6.83 7.17 -9.87
N THR A 563 6.02 6.23 -9.42
CA THR A 563 6.37 4.80 -9.42
C THR A 563 6.32 4.25 -10.84
N THR A 564 6.87 3.05 -11.03
CA THR A 564 6.78 2.38 -12.32
C THR A 564 5.36 1.97 -12.68
N ALA A 565 4.53 1.60 -11.70
CA ALA A 565 3.11 1.30 -11.93
C ALA A 565 2.37 2.52 -12.53
N LYS A 566 2.45 3.71 -11.91
CA LYS A 566 1.82 4.93 -12.50
C LYS A 566 2.33 5.27 -13.88
N VAL A 567 3.62 5.03 -14.16
CA VAL A 567 4.17 5.29 -15.49
C VAL A 567 3.60 4.31 -16.50
N LEU A 568 3.51 3.02 -16.15
CA LEU A 568 2.92 2.01 -17.01
C LEU A 568 1.43 2.32 -17.26
N ASP A 569 0.64 2.60 -16.23
CA ASP A 569 -0.77 2.97 -16.37
C ASP A 569 -0.92 4.18 -17.28
N LYS A 570 -0.08 5.21 -17.10
CA LYS A 570 -0.11 6.41 -17.93
C LYS A 570 0.30 6.19 -19.38
N MET A 571 1.19 5.23 -19.65
CA MET A 571 1.56 4.83 -21.00
C MET A 571 0.49 3.94 -21.66
N LEU A 572 -0.23 3.16 -20.85
CA LEU A 572 -1.38 2.40 -21.32
C LEU A 572 -2.60 3.29 -21.54
N ASP A 573 -2.78 4.37 -20.80
CA ASP A 573 -3.92 5.29 -20.96
C ASP A 573 -3.77 6.26 -22.15
N GLU A 574 -2.54 6.74 -22.39
CA GLU A 574 -2.27 7.88 -23.27
C GLU A 574 -1.17 7.51 -24.27
N ASN A 575 -1.45 7.60 -25.58
CA ASN A 575 -0.53 7.15 -26.63
C ASN A 575 0.63 8.11 -26.95
N ASP A 576 0.68 9.28 -26.33
CA ASP A 576 1.76 10.26 -26.48
C ASP A 576 2.78 10.24 -25.32
N HIS A 577 2.57 9.34 -24.36
CA HIS A 577 3.44 9.10 -23.21
C HIS A 577 4.50 8.03 -23.52
N ARG A 578 5.77 8.28 -23.13
CA ARG A 578 6.86 7.32 -23.40
C ARG A 578 8.00 7.38 -22.39
N PRO A 579 8.74 6.27 -22.21
CA PRO A 579 9.94 6.27 -21.38
C PRO A 579 11.17 6.75 -22.16
N GLU A 580 12.12 7.39 -21.45
CA GLU A 580 13.45 7.69 -21.97
C GLU A 580 14.34 6.44 -21.92
N GLN A 581 14.22 5.61 -22.95
CA GLN A 581 14.85 4.28 -22.97
C GLN A 581 16.38 4.34 -22.98
N GLN A 582 17.00 5.40 -23.52
CA GLN A 582 18.46 5.49 -23.50
C GLN A 582 19.00 5.66 -22.08
N ASP A 583 18.32 6.44 -21.24
CA ASP A 583 18.68 6.60 -19.83
C ASP A 583 18.42 5.31 -19.04
N VAL A 584 17.34 4.59 -19.39
CA VAL A 584 17.11 3.25 -18.83
C VAL A 584 18.29 2.34 -19.17
N LEU A 585 18.75 2.35 -20.43
CA LEU A 585 19.88 1.52 -20.85
C LEU A 585 21.17 1.89 -20.11
N ARG A 586 21.50 3.19 -19.99
CA ARG A 586 22.65 3.66 -19.21
C ARG A 586 22.59 3.20 -17.76
N ALA A 587 21.41 3.26 -17.13
CA ALA A 587 21.22 2.77 -15.76
C ALA A 587 21.43 1.25 -15.66
N ARG A 588 20.87 0.46 -16.59
CA ARG A 588 21.03 -1.00 -16.62
C ARG A 588 22.48 -1.42 -16.89
N LEU A 589 23.21 -0.69 -17.74
CA LEU A 589 24.65 -0.92 -17.95
C LEU A 589 25.45 -0.66 -16.66
N LEU A 590 25.09 0.38 -15.90
CA LEU A 590 25.69 0.65 -14.60
C LEU A 590 25.41 -0.50 -13.62
N ASP A 591 24.18 -1.00 -13.57
CA ASP A 591 23.79 -2.15 -12.72
C ASP A 591 24.60 -3.42 -13.07
N MET A 592 24.80 -3.68 -14.38
CA MET A 592 25.64 -4.79 -14.82
C MET A 592 27.10 -4.60 -14.43
N VAL A 593 27.65 -3.38 -14.53
CA VAL A 593 29.04 -3.09 -14.12
C VAL A 593 29.22 -3.19 -12.61
N THR A 594 28.26 -2.77 -11.80
CA THR A 594 28.33 -2.86 -10.33
C THR A 594 27.93 -4.23 -9.79
N GLY A 595 27.29 -5.07 -10.62
CA GLY A 595 26.84 -6.41 -10.25
C GLY A 595 25.57 -6.39 -9.39
N ASP A 596 24.72 -5.40 -9.61
CA ASP A 596 23.44 -5.23 -8.93
C ASP A 596 22.39 -6.14 -9.61
N PHE A 597 22.04 -7.24 -8.93
CA PHE A 597 21.25 -8.35 -9.50
C PHE A 597 19.75 -8.26 -9.22
N ASP A 598 19.31 -7.38 -8.33
CA ASP A 598 17.96 -7.39 -7.76
C ASP A 598 17.09 -6.24 -8.26
N ARG A 599 17.13 -5.94 -9.56
CA ARG A 599 16.43 -4.76 -10.11
C ARG A 599 14.99 -5.10 -10.48
N HIS A 600 14.03 -4.80 -9.60
CA HIS A 600 12.58 -4.96 -9.83
C HIS A 600 11.85 -3.59 -9.87
N PHE A 601 10.55 -3.55 -10.23
CA PHE A 601 9.83 -2.31 -10.58
C PHE A 601 9.85 -1.26 -9.48
N ASP A 602 9.82 -1.69 -8.22
CA ASP A 602 9.85 -0.85 -7.01
C ASP A 602 11.17 -0.10 -6.76
N GLN A 603 12.26 -0.51 -7.41
CA GLN A 603 13.58 0.11 -7.29
C GLN A 603 13.79 1.26 -8.29
N TRP A 604 12.74 1.67 -8.97
CA TRP A 604 12.74 2.78 -9.92
C TRP A 604 11.73 3.83 -9.47
N ARG A 605 12.17 5.07 -9.49
CA ARG A 605 11.29 6.24 -9.57
C ARG A 605 11.43 6.85 -10.94
N TRP A 606 10.45 7.62 -11.34
CA TRP A 606 10.42 8.25 -12.64
C TRP A 606 10.18 9.74 -12.49
N GLY A 607 11.09 10.54 -13.00
CA GLY A 607 10.79 11.95 -13.22
C GLY A 607 10.04 12.12 -14.53
N THR A 608 9.56 13.33 -14.80
CA THR A 608 8.77 13.60 -16.00
C THR A 608 9.14 14.94 -16.59
N PHE A 609 9.23 14.99 -17.92
CA PHE A 609 9.27 16.25 -18.67
C PHE A 609 8.06 16.31 -19.62
N ASP A 610 7.45 17.48 -19.72
CA ASP A 610 6.37 17.75 -20.66
C ASP A 610 6.97 18.11 -22.03
N THR A 611 6.45 17.50 -23.10
CA THR A 611 6.90 17.75 -24.47
C THR A 611 5.96 18.68 -25.25
N GLY A 612 4.86 19.14 -24.63
CA GLY A 612 3.77 19.88 -25.27
C GLY A 612 2.82 19.02 -26.11
N LYS A 613 3.15 17.75 -26.33
CA LYS A 613 2.27 16.73 -26.93
C LYS A 613 1.87 15.71 -25.87
N GLY A 614 2.87 15.02 -25.31
CA GLY A 614 2.70 14.12 -24.17
C GLY A 614 3.89 14.21 -23.21
N LYS A 615 4.11 13.15 -22.44
CA LYS A 615 5.12 13.11 -21.36
C LYS A 615 6.24 12.15 -21.68
N VAL A 616 7.46 12.55 -21.33
CA VAL A 616 8.63 11.67 -21.33
C VAL A 616 9.03 11.36 -19.90
N TYR A 617 9.17 10.07 -19.59
CA TYR A 617 9.54 9.58 -18.26
C TYR A 617 11.01 9.15 -18.23
N TYR A 618 11.83 9.81 -17.41
CA TYR A 618 13.24 9.42 -17.23
C TYR A 618 13.43 8.63 -15.93
N PRO A 619 14.29 7.61 -15.92
CA PRO A 619 14.47 6.74 -14.77
C PRO A 619 15.33 7.42 -13.69
N ILE A 620 14.96 7.17 -12.44
CA ILE A 620 15.71 7.51 -11.23
C ILE A 620 15.89 6.20 -10.46
N PRO A 621 16.94 5.42 -10.73
CA PRO A 621 17.15 4.14 -10.07
C PRO A 621 17.61 4.37 -8.62
N ARG A 622 16.90 3.72 -7.70
CA ARG A 622 17.15 3.75 -6.25
C ARG A 622 17.47 2.36 -5.70
N ASP A 623 17.69 2.28 -4.39
CA ASP A 623 17.94 1.04 -3.64
C ASP A 623 19.13 0.24 -4.19
N ARG A 624 20.33 0.50 -3.65
CA ARG A 624 21.60 -0.08 -4.13
C ARG A 624 22.15 -1.15 -3.21
N ASP A 625 21.26 -1.82 -2.48
CA ASP A 625 21.65 -2.71 -1.39
C ASP A 625 22.27 -4.03 -1.89
N GLN A 626 21.95 -4.46 -3.11
CA GLN A 626 22.55 -5.65 -3.75
C GLN A 626 23.72 -5.32 -4.69
N ALA A 627 24.07 -4.04 -4.85
CA ALA A 627 25.24 -3.66 -5.62
C ALA A 627 26.52 -4.18 -4.94
N TYR A 628 27.48 -4.62 -5.76
CA TYR A 628 28.76 -5.17 -5.32
C TYR A 628 28.68 -6.47 -4.51
N PHE A 629 27.54 -7.15 -4.49
CA PHE A 629 27.36 -8.41 -3.74
C PHE A 629 28.52 -9.39 -3.97
N TYR A 630 29.18 -9.84 -2.90
CA TYR A 630 30.33 -10.72 -2.99
C TYR A 630 30.38 -11.70 -1.82
N SER A 631 30.44 -13.00 -2.15
CA SER A 631 30.82 -14.03 -1.19
C SER A 631 32.01 -14.87 -1.67
N ASP A 632 32.90 -15.24 -0.74
CA ASP A 632 33.99 -16.20 -0.93
C ASP A 632 33.73 -17.56 -0.26
N GLY A 633 32.51 -17.79 0.27
CA GLY A 633 32.12 -19.03 0.93
C GLY A 633 31.85 -20.18 -0.04
N ALA A 634 32.21 -21.41 0.37
CA ALA A 634 31.97 -22.61 -0.42
C ALA A 634 30.48 -22.90 -0.66
N ILE A 635 29.60 -22.63 0.32
CA ILE A 635 28.16 -22.89 0.21
C ILE A 635 27.54 -21.99 -0.88
N LEU A 636 27.75 -20.67 -0.82
CA LEU A 636 27.24 -19.76 -1.83
C LEU A 636 27.87 -20.00 -3.20
N LYS A 637 29.15 -20.40 -3.26
CA LYS A 637 29.79 -20.83 -4.52
C LYS A 637 29.11 -22.07 -5.12
N PHE A 638 28.75 -23.06 -4.30
CA PHE A 638 28.02 -24.25 -4.76
C PHE A 638 26.62 -23.88 -5.27
N ILE A 639 25.84 -23.14 -4.47
CA ILE A 639 24.47 -22.72 -4.82
C ILE A 639 24.46 -21.87 -6.11
N SER A 640 25.39 -20.91 -6.22
CA SER A 640 25.48 -20.03 -7.39
C SER A 640 25.95 -20.74 -8.67
N ASN A 641 26.64 -21.89 -8.55
CA ASN A 641 27.00 -22.68 -9.71
C ASN A 641 25.89 -23.63 -10.17
N ARG A 642 24.99 -24.05 -9.27
CA ARG A 642 24.00 -25.11 -9.55
C ARG A 642 22.58 -24.59 -9.76
N ALA A 643 22.15 -23.61 -8.98
CA ALA A 643 20.75 -23.22 -8.89
C ALA A 643 20.50 -21.71 -9.05
N MET A 644 21.36 -20.86 -8.48
CA MET A 644 21.13 -19.40 -8.45
C MET A 644 22.30 -18.61 -9.05
N PRO A 645 22.50 -18.62 -10.39
CA PRO A 645 23.68 -18.00 -11.00
C PRO A 645 23.82 -16.49 -10.78
N PHE A 646 22.74 -15.78 -10.45
CA PHE A 646 22.78 -14.36 -10.08
C PHE A 646 23.62 -14.11 -8.80
N LEU A 647 23.69 -15.08 -7.87
CA LEU A 647 24.52 -15.00 -6.66
C LEU A 647 26.03 -15.17 -6.89
N LYS A 648 26.49 -15.34 -8.14
CA LYS A 648 27.92 -15.34 -8.47
C LYS A 648 28.60 -14.01 -8.12
N GLY A 649 27.82 -12.92 -8.12
CA GLY A 649 28.19 -11.63 -7.57
C GLY A 649 29.30 -10.87 -8.31
N PHE A 650 29.87 -9.89 -7.61
CA PHE A 650 30.81 -8.90 -8.09
C PHE A 650 32.23 -9.47 -8.23
N ARG A 651 32.49 -10.03 -9.40
CA ARG A 651 33.79 -10.56 -9.87
C ARG A 651 34.41 -9.64 -10.93
N SER A 652 35.67 -9.85 -11.28
CA SER A 652 36.33 -9.09 -12.37
C SER A 652 35.66 -9.33 -13.74
N THR A 653 34.99 -10.46 -13.92
CA THR A 653 34.11 -10.76 -15.06
C THR A 653 32.65 -10.60 -14.67
N ILE A 654 31.74 -10.58 -15.66
CA ILE A 654 30.28 -10.57 -15.46
C ILE A 654 29.75 -11.98 -15.78
N PRO A 655 29.88 -12.95 -14.87
CA PRO A 655 29.49 -14.32 -15.19
C PRO A 655 27.97 -14.41 -15.36
N LYS A 656 27.52 -15.02 -16.46
CA LYS A 656 26.10 -15.29 -16.74
C LYS A 656 25.23 -14.01 -16.68
N VAL A 657 25.55 -13.02 -17.50
CA VAL A 657 24.84 -11.72 -17.55
C VAL A 657 23.31 -11.83 -17.65
N ASN A 658 22.77 -12.81 -18.40
CA ASN A 658 21.32 -13.04 -18.47
C ASN A 658 20.72 -13.41 -17.10
N TRP A 659 21.45 -14.16 -16.28
CA TRP A 659 21.04 -14.47 -14.91
C TRP A 659 21.20 -13.27 -13.99
N LEU A 660 22.26 -12.47 -14.17
CA LEU A 660 22.42 -11.20 -13.44
C LEU A 660 21.24 -10.26 -13.68
N GLY A 661 20.77 -10.13 -14.92
CA GLY A 661 19.62 -9.32 -15.29
C GLY A 661 18.26 -10.02 -15.15
N TYR A 662 18.20 -11.27 -14.67
CA TYR A 662 16.98 -12.07 -14.75
C TYR A 662 15.80 -11.47 -13.99
N SER A 663 16.05 -10.85 -12.82
CA SER A 663 15.01 -10.15 -12.03
C SER A 663 14.43 -8.95 -12.80
N ALA A 664 15.29 -8.26 -13.56
CA ALA A 664 14.92 -7.05 -14.31
C ALA A 664 14.32 -7.31 -15.69
N ARG A 665 14.37 -8.56 -16.20
CA ARG A 665 14.06 -8.85 -17.61
C ARG A 665 12.67 -8.35 -18.03
N ASP A 666 11.69 -8.41 -17.13
CA ASP A 666 10.30 -8.07 -17.44
C ASP A 666 10.14 -6.53 -17.45
N PHE A 667 10.82 -5.83 -16.55
CA PHE A 667 11.00 -4.37 -16.63
C PHE A 667 11.74 -3.96 -17.92
N ASP A 668 12.87 -4.61 -18.24
CA ASP A 668 13.69 -4.29 -19.40
C ASP A 668 12.91 -4.54 -20.72
N ARG A 669 12.03 -5.54 -20.77
CA ARG A 669 11.15 -5.82 -21.93
C ARG A 669 10.03 -4.79 -22.15
N ILE A 670 9.76 -3.96 -21.15
CA ILE A 670 8.79 -2.86 -21.24
C ILE A 670 9.52 -1.56 -21.59
N PHE A 671 10.67 -1.32 -20.97
CA PHE A 671 11.35 -0.02 -21.00
C PHE A 671 12.59 0.04 -21.91
N LEU A 672 12.97 -1.04 -22.60
CA LEU A 672 14.09 -1.09 -23.56
C LEU A 672 13.70 -1.70 -24.92
N THR A 673 12.43 -1.56 -25.29
CA THR A 673 11.81 -2.25 -26.43
C THR A 673 12.06 -1.56 -27.78
N THR A 674 12.23 -0.24 -27.82
CA THR A 674 12.39 0.51 -29.09
C THR A 674 13.84 0.55 -29.56
N LEU A 675 14.80 0.45 -28.63
CA LEU A 675 16.22 0.51 -28.97
C LEU A 675 16.69 -0.73 -29.74
N ASP A 676 17.20 -0.53 -30.95
CA ASP A 676 17.78 -1.59 -31.77
C ASP A 676 19.25 -1.89 -31.40
N GLU A 677 19.84 -2.89 -32.07
CA GLU A 677 21.22 -3.31 -31.81
C GLU A 677 22.24 -2.17 -32.04
N LYS A 678 22.00 -1.31 -33.04
CA LYS A 678 22.88 -0.17 -33.33
C LYS A 678 22.85 0.82 -32.18
N LYS A 679 21.66 1.19 -31.71
CA LYS A 679 21.49 2.14 -30.62
C LYS A 679 22.00 1.62 -29.29
N TRP A 680 21.90 0.31 -29.05
CA TRP A 680 22.56 -0.36 -27.94
C TRP A 680 24.08 -0.19 -28.00
N LYS A 681 24.71 -0.48 -29.14
CA LYS A 681 26.16 -0.34 -29.31
C LYS A 681 26.64 1.10 -29.14
N GLU A 682 25.93 2.08 -29.71
CA GLU A 682 26.19 3.51 -29.50
C GLU A 682 26.14 3.88 -28.02
N THR A 683 25.05 3.51 -27.33
CA THR A 683 24.87 3.82 -25.91
C THR A 683 25.94 3.14 -25.03
N ILE A 684 26.37 1.92 -25.40
CA ILE A 684 27.46 1.22 -24.71
C ILE A 684 28.80 1.95 -24.91
N ALA A 685 29.08 2.46 -26.10
CA ALA A 685 30.30 3.24 -26.37
C ALA A 685 30.31 4.52 -25.53
N GLU A 686 29.23 5.31 -25.57
CA GLU A 686 29.04 6.50 -24.73
C GLU A 686 29.22 6.18 -23.24
N PHE A 687 28.62 5.08 -22.77
CA PHE A 687 28.74 4.63 -21.38
C PHE A 687 30.20 4.33 -20.99
N ARG A 688 30.97 3.68 -21.88
CA ARG A 688 32.38 3.36 -21.63
C ARG A 688 33.25 4.62 -21.60
N GLU A 689 32.95 5.59 -22.45
CA GLU A 689 33.64 6.89 -22.51
C GLU A 689 33.36 7.74 -21.28
N GLY A 690 32.10 7.80 -20.82
CA GLY A 690 31.72 8.53 -19.61
C GLY A 690 32.29 7.91 -18.33
N LEU A 691 32.37 6.57 -18.26
CA LEU A 691 32.84 5.86 -17.08
C LEU A 691 34.36 5.63 -17.09
N THR A 692 35.17 6.68 -17.16
CA THR A 692 36.66 6.56 -17.22
C THR A 692 37.29 5.94 -15.96
N ASP A 693 38.56 5.55 -16.02
CA ASP A 693 39.31 5.04 -14.86
C ASP A 693 39.35 6.06 -13.70
N SER A 694 39.51 7.34 -14.04
CA SER A 694 39.49 8.43 -13.06
C SER A 694 38.12 8.54 -12.38
N VAL A 695 37.03 8.48 -13.14
CA VAL A 695 35.66 8.46 -12.60
C VAL A 695 35.47 7.29 -11.64
N ILE A 696 35.84 6.07 -12.05
CA ILE A 696 35.73 4.88 -11.20
C ILE A 696 36.53 5.04 -9.91
N ARG A 697 37.78 5.50 -10.00
CA ARG A 697 38.64 5.72 -8.82
C ARG A 697 38.04 6.76 -7.88
N ASN A 698 37.57 7.88 -8.42
CA ASN A 698 36.95 8.96 -7.63
C ASN A 698 35.65 8.52 -6.97
N ALA A 699 34.87 7.67 -7.64
CA ALA A 699 33.66 7.11 -7.08
C ALA A 699 33.94 6.14 -5.92
N VAL A 700 34.89 5.21 -6.07
CA VAL A 700 35.23 4.28 -4.98
C VAL A 700 35.87 5.00 -3.79
N LYS A 701 36.58 6.11 -4.02
CA LYS A 701 37.07 7.00 -2.95
C LYS A 701 35.97 7.73 -2.17
N LYS A 702 34.69 7.60 -2.54
CA LYS A 702 33.55 8.06 -1.73
C LYS A 702 33.18 7.11 -0.61
N LEU A 703 33.71 5.88 -0.61
CA LEU A 703 33.66 5.02 0.57
C LEU A 703 34.40 5.69 1.73
N PRO A 704 34.02 5.41 2.99
CA PRO A 704 34.79 5.87 4.13
C PRO A 704 36.25 5.43 4.03
N PRO A 705 37.25 6.27 4.36
CA PRO A 705 38.66 5.94 4.22
C PRO A 705 39.07 4.61 4.88
N GLU A 706 38.48 4.33 6.05
CA GLU A 706 38.69 3.10 6.81
C GLU A 706 38.22 1.86 6.03
N ILE A 707 37.15 1.99 5.27
CA ILE A 707 36.58 0.93 4.43
C ILE A 707 37.34 0.80 3.10
N PHE A 708 37.74 1.93 2.51
CA PHE A 708 38.55 1.96 1.30
C PHE A 708 39.85 1.16 1.49
N ALA A 709 40.45 1.23 2.68
CA ALA A 709 41.69 0.53 3.01
C ALA A 709 41.60 -1.02 2.89
N PHE A 710 40.43 -1.63 3.10
CA PHE A 710 40.27 -3.09 2.99
C PHE A 710 40.22 -3.60 1.55
N GLY A 711 39.47 -2.91 0.69
CA GLY A 711 39.05 -3.46 -0.59
C GLY A 711 38.95 -2.46 -1.74
N GLY A 712 39.23 -1.18 -1.51
CA GLY A 712 39.03 -0.10 -2.50
C GLY A 712 39.76 -0.33 -3.82
N GLU A 713 41.06 -0.61 -3.79
CA GLU A 713 41.84 -0.88 -5.01
C GLU A 713 41.40 -2.16 -5.73
N LYS A 714 40.95 -3.18 -4.99
CA LYS A 714 40.40 -4.41 -5.58
C LYS A 714 39.06 -4.13 -6.26
N MET A 715 38.21 -3.29 -5.65
CA MET A 715 36.94 -2.86 -6.21
C MET A 715 37.12 -2.04 -7.49
N ILE A 716 38.07 -1.09 -7.49
CA ILE A 716 38.46 -0.29 -8.66
C ILE A 716 38.87 -1.22 -9.81
N LYS A 717 39.79 -2.16 -9.56
CA LYS A 717 40.26 -3.12 -10.58
C LYS A 717 39.12 -3.95 -11.16
N LYS A 718 38.18 -4.42 -10.32
CA LYS A 718 36.99 -5.16 -10.77
C LYS A 718 36.07 -4.30 -11.63
N LEU A 719 35.74 -3.08 -11.19
CA LEU A 719 34.90 -2.13 -11.93
C LEU A 719 35.48 -1.83 -13.32
N ILE A 720 36.77 -1.49 -13.38
CA ILE A 720 37.52 -1.28 -14.63
C ILE A 720 37.42 -2.51 -15.53
N SER A 721 37.67 -3.71 -14.98
CA SER A 721 37.62 -4.95 -15.76
C SER A 721 36.23 -5.25 -16.31
N ARG A 722 35.17 -5.00 -15.53
CA ARG A 722 33.78 -5.22 -15.93
C ARG A 722 33.33 -4.22 -16.99
N ARG A 723 33.60 -2.92 -16.80
CA ARG A 723 33.35 -1.90 -17.83
C ARG A 723 34.07 -2.24 -19.14
N ASN A 724 35.32 -2.69 -19.11
CA ASN A 724 36.05 -3.06 -20.32
C ASN A 724 35.44 -4.28 -21.05
N ARG A 725 34.61 -5.08 -20.38
CA ARG A 725 33.90 -6.24 -20.95
C ARG A 725 32.44 -5.94 -21.29
N ILE A 726 31.93 -4.75 -20.94
CA ILE A 726 30.49 -4.48 -20.92
C ILE A 726 29.85 -4.64 -22.29
N GLU A 727 30.55 -4.33 -23.37
CA GLU A 727 30.04 -4.48 -24.73
C GLU A 727 29.63 -5.92 -25.05
N LYS A 728 30.50 -6.89 -24.78
CA LYS A 728 30.19 -8.30 -24.99
C LYS A 728 29.00 -8.75 -24.15
N GLU A 729 28.98 -8.36 -22.88
CA GLU A 729 28.00 -8.83 -21.91
C GLU A 729 26.63 -8.18 -22.15
N ALA A 730 26.59 -6.87 -22.37
CA ALA A 730 25.37 -6.14 -22.71
C ALA A 730 24.76 -6.62 -24.04
N MET A 731 25.58 -6.91 -25.06
CA MET A 731 25.06 -7.47 -26.32
C MET A 731 24.60 -8.92 -26.18
N THR A 732 25.13 -9.68 -25.22
CA THR A 732 24.58 -11.00 -24.87
C THR A 732 23.20 -10.85 -24.23
N TYR A 733 23.04 -9.86 -23.35
CA TYR A 733 21.77 -9.55 -22.71
C TYR A 733 20.71 -8.99 -23.66
N TYR A 734 21.09 -8.08 -24.57
CA TYR A 734 20.22 -7.54 -25.63
C TYR A 734 19.53 -8.65 -26.41
N ARG A 735 20.29 -9.67 -26.83
CA ARG A 735 19.74 -10.82 -27.58
C ARG A 735 18.78 -11.65 -26.72
N PHE A 736 19.06 -11.79 -25.42
CA PHE A 736 18.19 -12.49 -24.49
C PHE A 736 16.83 -11.80 -24.30
N ILE A 737 16.79 -10.48 -24.20
CA ILE A 737 15.52 -9.74 -24.06
C ILE A 737 14.83 -9.48 -25.40
N SER A 738 15.57 -9.48 -26.52
CA SER A 738 15.02 -9.24 -27.88
C SER A 738 14.58 -10.50 -28.62
N GLU A 739 14.70 -11.68 -28.01
CA GLU A 739 14.26 -12.94 -28.62
C GLU A 739 12.73 -12.97 -28.82
N LYS A 740 11.98 -12.45 -27.84
CA LYS A 740 10.53 -12.29 -27.87
C LYS A 740 10.17 -10.88 -27.43
N VAL A 741 9.46 -10.15 -28.28
CA VAL A 741 9.22 -8.71 -28.10
C VAL A 741 7.73 -8.42 -28.11
N ASN A 742 7.28 -7.70 -27.08
CA ASN A 742 5.93 -7.15 -27.03
C ASN A 742 5.96 -5.71 -27.55
N VAL A 743 5.16 -5.41 -28.56
CA VAL A 743 4.88 -4.06 -29.03
C VAL A 743 3.45 -3.75 -28.59
N VAL A 744 3.33 -2.86 -27.61
CA VAL A 744 2.07 -2.57 -26.93
C VAL A 744 1.61 -1.18 -27.34
N GLY A 745 0.36 -1.06 -27.78
CA GLY A 745 -0.35 0.20 -27.95
C GLY A 745 -0.81 0.79 -26.62
N SER A 746 -1.93 1.48 -26.64
CA SER A 746 -2.56 2.13 -25.50
C SER A 746 -4.07 1.85 -25.50
N ASN A 747 -4.81 2.45 -24.58
CA ASN A 747 -6.26 2.40 -24.52
C ASN A 747 -6.93 3.36 -25.53
N GLN A 748 -6.15 3.95 -26.44
CA GLN A 748 -6.56 4.84 -27.52
C GLN A 748 -6.34 4.14 -28.87
N LYS A 749 -6.67 4.83 -29.98
CA LYS A 749 -6.58 4.24 -31.32
C LYS A 749 -5.16 4.25 -31.85
N GLU A 750 -4.71 3.11 -32.35
CA GLU A 750 -3.41 2.98 -32.98
C GLU A 750 -3.46 2.37 -34.39
N TYR A 751 -2.42 2.67 -35.17
CA TYR A 751 -2.13 2.06 -36.46
C TYR A 751 -0.81 1.30 -36.38
N PHE A 752 -0.89 -0.02 -36.40
CA PHE A 752 0.24 -0.93 -36.44
C PHE A 752 0.56 -1.26 -37.88
N LYS A 753 1.71 -0.79 -38.37
CA LYS A 753 2.20 -1.07 -39.72
C LYS A 753 3.40 -2.01 -39.66
N ILE A 754 3.32 -3.11 -40.41
CA ILE A 754 4.39 -4.09 -40.55
C ILE A 754 4.80 -4.15 -42.02
N SER A 755 6.03 -3.74 -42.29
CA SER A 755 6.59 -3.67 -43.64
C SER A 755 7.82 -4.57 -43.79
N ASN A 756 8.06 -5.01 -45.03
CA ASN A 756 9.25 -5.79 -45.35
C ASN A 756 10.54 -5.00 -45.09
N HIS A 757 11.57 -5.66 -44.56
CA HIS A 757 12.90 -5.07 -44.42
C HIS A 757 14.00 -6.12 -44.66
N GLY A 758 14.22 -6.48 -45.92
CA GLY A 758 15.21 -7.49 -46.30
C GLY A 758 14.82 -8.88 -45.79
N GLU A 759 15.62 -9.47 -44.89
CA GLU A 759 15.27 -10.73 -44.21
C GLU A 759 14.39 -10.50 -42.94
N GLY A 760 14.24 -9.25 -42.52
CA GLY A 760 13.55 -8.84 -41.30
C GLY A 760 12.22 -8.13 -41.55
N LEU A 761 11.65 -7.60 -40.47
CA LEU A 761 10.42 -6.82 -40.48
C LEU A 761 10.69 -5.46 -39.83
N GLN A 762 10.15 -4.39 -40.41
CA GLN A 762 10.02 -3.12 -39.71
C GLN A 762 8.62 -3.02 -39.12
N VAL A 763 8.53 -2.76 -37.83
CA VAL A 763 7.27 -2.52 -37.12
C VAL A 763 7.22 -1.06 -36.73
N ARG A 764 6.17 -0.37 -37.17
CA ARG A 764 5.86 1.00 -36.76
C ARG A 764 4.48 1.06 -36.14
N VAL A 765 4.34 1.82 -35.06
CA VAL A 765 3.06 2.08 -34.41
C VAL A 765 2.85 3.58 -34.37
N TYR A 766 1.71 4.02 -34.88
CA TYR A 766 1.29 5.41 -34.90
C TYR A 766 0.08 5.58 -33.99
N ALA A 767 0.05 6.68 -33.23
CA ALA A 767 -1.20 7.14 -32.64
C ALA A 767 -2.20 7.51 -33.74
N ARG A 768 -3.50 7.40 -33.48
CA ARG A 768 -4.56 7.86 -34.39
C ARG A 768 -5.52 8.78 -33.65
N ALA A 769 -5.96 9.85 -34.31
CA ALA A 769 -7.02 10.70 -33.80
C ALA A 769 -8.33 10.43 -34.56
N LYS A 770 -9.46 10.83 -33.95
CA LYS A 770 -10.79 10.68 -34.57
C LYS A 770 -10.87 11.53 -35.84
N GLY A 771 -10.83 10.88 -37.01
CA GLY A 771 -10.92 11.53 -38.31
C GLY A 771 -9.61 12.07 -38.88
N ASN A 772 -8.45 11.78 -38.25
CA ASN A 772 -7.15 12.15 -38.79
C ASN A 772 -6.07 11.15 -38.32
N ASP A 773 -5.26 10.63 -39.25
CA ASP A 773 -4.09 9.84 -38.88
C ASP A 773 -3.03 10.80 -38.33
N THR A 774 -2.67 10.69 -37.04
CA THR A 774 -1.61 11.55 -36.49
C THR A 774 -0.25 11.04 -36.94
N SER A 775 0.69 11.94 -37.19
CA SER A 775 2.07 11.60 -37.57
C SER A 775 2.95 11.20 -36.37
N PHE A 776 2.36 10.93 -35.20
CA PHE A 776 3.11 10.64 -33.99
C PHE A 776 3.47 9.16 -33.94
N ILE A 777 4.77 8.87 -34.01
CA ILE A 777 5.31 7.52 -33.96
C ILE A 777 5.54 7.15 -32.50
N MET A 778 4.76 6.17 -32.02
CA MET A 778 4.91 5.60 -30.68
C MET A 778 6.08 4.61 -30.64
N PHE A 779 6.25 3.87 -31.73
CA PHE A 779 7.22 2.78 -31.83
C PHE A 779 7.73 2.68 -33.27
N ASP A 780 9.04 2.52 -33.43
CA ASP A 780 9.67 2.15 -34.70
C ASP A 780 10.89 1.28 -34.41
N ARG A 781 10.90 0.05 -34.92
CA ARG A 781 12.04 -0.86 -34.80
C ARG A 781 12.09 -1.84 -35.96
N ILE A 782 13.31 -2.09 -36.43
CA ILE A 782 13.63 -3.17 -37.36
C ILE A 782 14.01 -4.42 -36.55
N PHE A 783 13.35 -5.53 -36.85
CA PHE A 783 13.59 -6.84 -36.24
C PHE A 783 14.21 -7.79 -37.24
N LEU A 784 15.30 -8.45 -36.84
CA LEU A 784 16.01 -9.42 -37.67
C LEU A 784 15.75 -10.85 -37.15
N PRO A 785 15.51 -11.84 -38.03
CA PRO A 785 15.21 -13.23 -37.63
C PRO A 785 16.41 -13.94 -36.96
N SER A 786 17.61 -13.38 -37.07
CA SER A 786 18.81 -13.84 -36.37
C SER A 786 18.81 -13.50 -34.87
N VAL A 787 18.00 -12.52 -34.45
CA VAL A 787 17.89 -12.06 -33.06
C VAL A 787 16.50 -12.33 -32.50
N THR A 788 15.45 -11.97 -33.25
CA THR A 788 14.06 -12.03 -32.79
C THR A 788 13.36 -13.23 -33.42
N ARG A 789 12.68 -14.01 -32.57
CA ARG A 789 11.90 -15.19 -32.98
C ARG A 789 10.42 -14.88 -33.07
N GLU A 790 9.94 -13.97 -32.22
CA GLU A 790 8.52 -13.74 -32.04
C GLU A 790 8.25 -12.28 -31.67
N ILE A 791 7.26 -11.67 -32.30
CA ILE A 791 6.75 -10.32 -32.00
C ILE A 791 5.26 -10.43 -31.66
N HIS A 792 4.86 -9.87 -30.53
CA HIS A 792 3.46 -9.77 -30.12
C HIS A 792 3.01 -8.33 -30.22
N LEU A 793 1.96 -8.06 -30.99
CA LEU A 793 1.33 -6.76 -31.13
C LEU A 793 0.06 -6.73 -30.27
N TYR A 794 -0.09 -5.74 -29.40
CA TYR A 794 -1.24 -5.57 -28.51
C TYR A 794 -1.94 -4.24 -28.78
N GLY A 795 -3.21 -4.28 -29.19
CA GLY A 795 -4.06 -3.11 -29.45
C GLY A 795 -4.77 -2.53 -28.22
N LEU A 796 -5.23 -3.39 -27.30
CA LEU A 796 -5.90 -3.03 -26.04
C LEU A 796 -7.37 -2.59 -26.18
N ASN A 797 -7.73 -1.30 -26.15
CA ASN A 797 -9.15 -0.93 -25.89
C ASN A 797 -9.89 -0.26 -27.04
N ASP A 798 -9.32 0.69 -27.76
CA ASP A 798 -10.05 1.46 -28.78
C ASP A 798 -9.98 0.76 -30.15
N ASP A 799 -10.55 1.35 -31.21
CA ASP A 799 -10.58 0.72 -32.55
C ASP A 799 -9.21 0.80 -33.25
N ASP A 800 -8.41 -0.27 -33.20
CA ASP A 800 -7.08 -0.33 -33.79
C ASP A 800 -7.05 -0.83 -35.24
N LEU A 801 -6.01 -0.45 -35.98
CA LEU A 801 -5.73 -0.98 -37.32
C LEU A 801 -4.39 -1.69 -37.36
N PHE A 802 -4.41 -2.98 -37.71
CA PHE A 802 -3.21 -3.78 -38.00
C PHE A 802 -3.08 -3.99 -39.50
N ASP A 803 -2.02 -3.47 -40.09
CA ASP A 803 -1.71 -3.52 -41.53
C ASP A 803 -0.37 -4.22 -41.76
N ILE A 804 -0.44 -5.38 -42.41
CA ILE A 804 0.71 -6.17 -42.81
C ILE A 804 0.81 -6.09 -44.33
N GLU A 805 1.89 -5.48 -44.82
CA GLU A 805 2.14 -5.36 -46.26
C GLU A 805 2.30 -6.74 -46.91
N GLU A 806 1.77 -6.91 -48.12
CA GLU A 806 1.79 -8.18 -48.89
C GLU A 806 3.20 -8.79 -49.04
N ASN A 807 4.24 -7.94 -49.09
CA ASN A 807 5.63 -8.38 -49.23
C ASN A 807 6.37 -8.55 -47.88
N ALA A 808 5.71 -8.32 -46.73
CA ALA A 808 6.30 -8.42 -45.39
C ALA A 808 6.48 -9.88 -44.95
N SER A 809 7.46 -10.56 -45.56
CA SER A 809 7.77 -11.97 -45.30
C SER A 809 9.02 -12.13 -44.43
N SER A 810 8.92 -12.89 -43.34
CA SER A 810 10.08 -13.23 -42.49
C SER A 810 9.86 -14.54 -41.73
N ARG A 811 10.94 -15.11 -41.18
CA ARG A 811 10.88 -16.26 -40.25
C ARG A 811 10.41 -15.86 -38.84
N ILE A 812 10.23 -14.57 -38.58
CA ILE A 812 9.74 -14.05 -37.31
C ILE A 812 8.24 -14.36 -37.19
N LYS A 813 7.84 -14.98 -36.09
CA LYS A 813 6.42 -15.23 -35.81
C LYS A 813 5.74 -13.96 -35.32
N LEU A 814 4.68 -13.53 -36.00
CA LEU A 814 3.81 -12.46 -35.54
C LEU A 814 2.63 -13.04 -34.75
N ARG A 815 2.29 -12.41 -33.63
CA ARG A 815 1.00 -12.59 -32.94
C ARG A 815 0.34 -11.23 -32.82
N ILE A 816 -0.89 -11.14 -33.28
CA ILE A 816 -1.68 -9.92 -33.24
C ILE A 816 -2.82 -10.14 -32.26
N ILE A 817 -2.92 -9.27 -31.28
CA ILE A 817 -3.86 -9.34 -30.18
C ILE A 817 -4.51 -7.96 -30.15
N GLY A 818 -5.77 -7.88 -30.59
CA GLY A 818 -6.56 -6.65 -30.48
C GLY A 818 -6.95 -6.36 -29.03
N GLY A 819 -8.17 -5.90 -28.81
CA GLY A 819 -8.84 -6.08 -27.52
C GLY A 819 -10.31 -5.71 -27.52
N LYS A 820 -10.72 -4.72 -26.73
CA LYS A 820 -12.16 -4.42 -26.53
C LYS A 820 -12.80 -3.62 -27.68
N GLY A 821 -11.99 -2.97 -28.52
CA GLY A 821 -12.44 -2.16 -29.64
C GLY A 821 -12.85 -2.96 -30.87
N ASN A 822 -13.39 -2.29 -31.88
CA ASN A 822 -13.68 -2.90 -33.18
C ASN A 822 -12.43 -2.87 -34.06
N ASP A 823 -11.47 -3.73 -33.75
CA ASP A 823 -10.18 -3.77 -34.42
C ASP A 823 -10.28 -4.27 -35.87
N THR A 824 -9.46 -3.69 -36.73
CA THR A 824 -9.33 -4.08 -38.15
C THR A 824 -7.99 -4.76 -38.40
N PHE A 825 -8.03 -5.91 -39.07
CA PHE A 825 -6.85 -6.70 -39.45
C PHE A 825 -6.75 -6.79 -40.98
N ASP A 826 -5.92 -5.94 -41.59
CA ASP A 826 -5.58 -5.98 -43.02
C ASP A 826 -4.28 -6.78 -43.20
N ILE A 827 -4.45 -8.09 -43.41
CA ILE A 827 -3.34 -9.04 -43.55
C ILE A 827 -3.34 -9.53 -44.99
N ARG A 828 -2.38 -9.06 -45.80
CA ARG A 828 -2.31 -9.34 -47.23
C ARG A 828 -1.30 -10.41 -47.59
#